data_AF-A0A925ACN4-F1
#
_entry.id   AF-A0A925ACN4-F1
#
_cell.length_a   1.000
_cell.length_b   1.000
_cell.length_c   1.000
_cell.angle_alpha   90.00
_cell.angle_beta   90.00
_cell.angle_gamma   90.00
#
_symmetry.space_group_name_H-M   'P 1'
#
loop_
_entity.id
_entity.type
_entity.pdbx_description
1 polymer ?
#
loop_
_entity_poly.entity_id
_entity_poly.type
_entity_poly.pdbx_seq_one_letter_code
_entity_poly.pdbx_strand_id
1 'polypeptide(L)'
;MLTLSIRSAQRSVHATMAVFIAIIAGLCSPPALAGDRPDIYTFTPAQRATLFTHMSAYITKTAIEGHLCPPNDKHGSSRFTVWHRMYIKGMEDYLISQNQAIFVPLPKWLPSTCIPAEFLVGGGVDPDCGLVAACGANPGSCIALSNACPGIGVPASLAANLCSQTPYTSFRSTLENTYHNGVHGAVGGVMGSYESPAAPIFWLWHAQVDDIWFDWQCVCGLDEAGAFNSYTAAERITDIEAGVADAWIRDSDADVANEPNNETGAVLWESTDIWVRNSQATAVGSSRYLNEHQHQNPEYAAVPANRPYIYVKVRNRGCTTVSGQLHVYWANASVGLTWPTDFTEVSTSPVAITNITAGREHVGEFHWLDIPVPGGPGGSHFCLIARFEATPLAADPIVGESLNVICSQNVKNSNQIAWKNLTIVDNVANLVPMIVRNVSRNGNFIDLNFTVPAAEANDSFFQHGTLAIDLGELFPRWLQNGGRGEGIKVDPRGRIHILRADATIERLPVAFNEQFLVNLQFGRGGPIPCADDRTVYNVRVAARERDTLLGGNTYEVRPEAVRPSPSVVITAITPLINCRSSSVVLRADATPPPGGAITSYRWFRDGIPLPNEQQMFLTATSSGSYTVLVTYSNGCDSLSDPAPVHIGTRPPNDDPCRAIHVDMGDHAEFELFCATAQPGEVTPGAGSGPQGGCYSHDGWCRDDPEVQNSVWYTFTAPRSGVVTLHAGHQSHDVDHGLVVNTQMAVWDVDDCLSYDTYHLIGANDDSGNHGIFGADPALHDLGGLVPGATYYIQIDGYQGDTGIGTLVIEAKPATCACDWNADGSLNSQDFFSFVVSFFAGQADFNADGETSSQDFFDFLVCFFTLCP
;
A
#
# COMPACT_ATOMS: atom_id res chain seq x y z
N MET A 1 -83.12 9.16 6.49
CA MET A 1 -81.92 9.92 6.93
C MET A 1 -81.39 9.50 8.31
N LEU A 2 -81.61 8.26 8.78
CA LEU A 2 -81.06 7.78 10.07
C LEU A 2 -80.22 6.49 9.96
N THR A 3 -80.07 5.91 8.77
CA THR A 3 -79.33 4.65 8.54
C THR A 3 -77.96 4.85 7.88
N LEU A 4 -77.65 6.06 7.37
CA LEU A 4 -76.31 6.41 6.87
C LEU A 4 -75.34 6.91 7.95
N SER A 5 -75.83 7.25 9.14
CA SER A 5 -74.99 7.82 10.21
C SER A 5 -74.36 6.77 11.15
N ILE A 6 -74.83 5.51 11.12
CA ILE A 6 -74.31 4.44 11.99
C ILE A 6 -73.11 3.71 11.34
N ARG A 7 -73.05 3.64 10.00
CA ARG A 7 -71.91 3.03 9.28
C ARG A 7 -70.65 3.91 9.24
N SER A 8 -70.77 5.23 9.35
CA SER A 8 -69.59 6.11 9.49
C SER A 8 -69.05 6.12 10.93
N ALA A 9 -69.92 5.99 11.94
CA ALA A 9 -69.52 5.90 13.34
C ALA A 9 -68.80 4.58 13.68
N GLN A 10 -69.23 3.43 13.13
CA GLN A 10 -68.54 2.14 13.35
C GLN A 10 -67.17 2.03 12.65
N ARG A 11 -66.99 2.67 11.49
CA ARG A 11 -65.68 2.76 10.80
C ARG A 11 -64.73 3.75 11.49
N SER A 12 -65.25 4.84 12.02
CA SER A 12 -64.48 5.78 12.84
C SER A 12 -64.00 5.11 14.12
N VAL A 13 -64.83 4.40 14.87
CA VAL A 13 -64.41 3.75 16.14
C VAL A 13 -63.40 2.62 15.89
N HIS A 14 -63.51 1.83 14.82
CA HIS A 14 -62.50 0.81 14.47
C HIS A 14 -61.18 1.41 13.97
N ALA A 15 -61.21 2.52 13.22
CA ALA A 15 -60.02 3.23 12.79
C ALA A 15 -59.32 3.92 13.98
N THR A 16 -60.07 4.51 14.92
CA THR A 16 -59.49 5.12 16.12
C THR A 16 -58.98 4.07 17.11
N MET A 17 -59.61 2.89 17.23
CA MET A 17 -59.07 1.78 18.03
C MET A 17 -57.84 1.12 17.39
N ALA A 18 -57.80 0.98 16.07
CA ALA A 18 -56.61 0.48 15.36
C ALA A 18 -55.45 1.47 15.42
N VAL A 19 -55.73 2.78 15.37
CA VAL A 19 -54.72 3.84 15.58
C VAL A 19 -54.30 3.93 17.05
N PHE A 20 -55.19 3.72 18.03
CA PHE A 20 -54.82 3.66 19.45
C PHE A 20 -54.04 2.38 19.82
N ILE A 21 -54.36 1.25 19.20
CA ILE A 21 -53.60 -0.01 19.35
C ILE A 21 -52.24 0.11 18.62
N ALA A 22 -52.16 0.79 17.48
CA ALA A 22 -50.89 1.09 16.80
C ALA A 22 -50.05 2.14 17.54
N ILE A 23 -50.68 3.11 18.22
CA ILE A 23 -49.99 4.10 19.06
C ILE A 23 -49.53 3.47 20.39
N ILE A 24 -50.30 2.54 20.99
CA ILE A 24 -49.86 1.78 22.18
C ILE A 24 -48.81 0.72 21.81
N ALA A 25 -48.91 0.09 20.63
CA ALA A 25 -47.85 -0.81 20.11
C ALA A 25 -46.58 -0.04 19.66
N GLY A 26 -46.74 1.21 19.20
CA GLY A 26 -45.63 2.13 18.90
C GLY A 26 -45.00 2.79 20.13
N LEU A 27 -45.71 2.85 21.27
CA LEU A 27 -45.21 3.34 22.56
C LEU A 27 -44.69 2.22 23.49
N CYS A 28 -44.85 0.96 23.09
CA CYS A 28 -44.25 -0.22 23.73
C CYS A 28 -43.42 -1.04 22.74
N SER A 29 -42.91 -0.41 21.68
CA SER A 29 -41.73 -0.96 21.02
C SER A 29 -40.54 -0.66 21.94
N PRO A 30 -39.72 -1.66 22.35
CA PRO A 30 -38.45 -1.34 22.98
C PRO A 30 -37.73 -0.34 22.06
N PRO A 31 -37.00 0.66 22.62
CA PRO A 31 -36.23 1.58 21.79
C PRO A 31 -35.44 0.73 20.79
N ALA A 32 -35.42 1.12 19.51
CA ALA A 32 -34.58 0.45 18.52
C ALA A 32 -33.18 0.38 19.13
N LEU A 33 -32.77 -0.83 19.51
CA LEU A 33 -31.58 -1.02 20.30
C LEU A 33 -30.38 -0.77 19.38
N ALA A 34 -29.31 -0.22 19.93
CA ALA A 34 -28.26 0.45 19.18
C ALA A 34 -27.43 -0.49 18.27
N GLY A 35 -27.61 -1.82 18.36
CA GLY A 35 -27.02 -2.83 17.46
C GLY A 35 -27.90 -3.11 16.24
N ASP A 36 -27.73 -2.35 15.16
CA ASP A 36 -28.59 -2.48 13.98
C ASP A 36 -27.99 -3.39 12.90
N ARG A 37 -27.53 -4.62 13.23
CA ARG A 37 -27.15 -5.56 12.16
C ARG A 37 -28.40 -5.88 11.32
N PRO A 38 -28.34 -5.83 9.98
CA PRO A 38 -29.50 -6.07 9.15
C PRO A 38 -29.98 -7.51 9.32
N ASP A 39 -31.29 -7.72 9.34
CA ASP A 39 -31.85 -9.07 9.31
C ASP A 39 -31.51 -9.72 7.95
N ILE A 40 -31.12 -10.99 7.96
CA ILE A 40 -30.76 -11.75 6.75
C ILE A 40 -31.87 -11.75 5.68
N TYR A 41 -33.14 -11.59 6.08
CA TYR A 41 -34.29 -11.49 5.18
C TYR A 41 -34.50 -10.12 4.55
N THR A 42 -33.73 -9.10 4.95
CA THR A 42 -33.67 -7.82 4.21
C THR A 42 -32.94 -7.96 2.87
N PHE A 43 -32.10 -8.99 2.72
CA PHE A 43 -31.38 -9.31 1.49
C PHE A 43 -32.23 -10.16 0.54
N THR A 44 -32.05 -9.96 -0.75
CA THR A 44 -32.67 -10.80 -1.79
C THR A 44 -32.12 -12.24 -1.77
N PRO A 45 -32.85 -13.24 -2.31
CA PRO A 45 -32.33 -14.61 -2.45
C PRO A 45 -30.96 -14.68 -3.15
N ALA A 46 -30.75 -13.87 -4.19
CA ALA A 46 -29.48 -13.81 -4.91
C ALA A 46 -28.34 -13.30 -4.01
N GLN A 47 -28.58 -12.23 -3.24
CA GLN A 47 -27.61 -11.71 -2.28
C GLN A 47 -27.31 -12.71 -1.16
N ARG A 48 -28.31 -13.43 -0.65
CA ARG A 48 -28.07 -14.50 0.33
C ARG A 48 -27.23 -15.65 -0.23
N ALA A 49 -27.42 -16.01 -1.50
CA ALA A 49 -26.60 -17.02 -2.17
C ALA A 49 -25.15 -16.54 -2.35
N THR A 50 -24.94 -15.27 -2.68
CA THR A 50 -23.61 -14.65 -2.72
C THR A 50 -22.95 -14.70 -1.34
N LEU A 51 -23.65 -14.26 -0.30
CA LEU A 51 -23.14 -14.31 1.08
C LEU A 51 -22.77 -15.73 1.49
N PHE A 52 -23.64 -16.71 1.26
CA PHE A 52 -23.37 -18.13 1.54
C PHE A 52 -22.10 -18.63 0.85
N THR A 53 -21.89 -18.27 -0.42
CA THR A 53 -20.72 -18.68 -1.21
C THR A 53 -19.43 -18.18 -0.57
N HIS A 54 -19.37 -16.90 -0.19
CA HIS A 54 -18.19 -16.33 0.46
C HIS A 54 -17.99 -16.86 1.88
N MET A 55 -19.06 -17.00 2.67
CA MET A 55 -18.96 -17.58 4.01
C MET A 55 -18.41 -19.01 3.97
N SER A 56 -18.87 -19.84 3.02
CA SER A 56 -18.36 -21.20 2.86
C SER A 56 -16.87 -21.20 2.49
N ALA A 57 -16.42 -20.26 1.65
CA ALA A 57 -14.99 -20.12 1.32
C ALA A 57 -14.12 -19.68 2.52
N TYR A 58 -14.68 -18.98 3.50
CA TYR A 58 -13.98 -18.60 4.74
C TYR A 58 -13.93 -19.75 5.77
N ILE A 59 -14.97 -20.58 5.81
CA ILE A 59 -15.09 -21.68 6.77
C ILE A 59 -14.13 -22.79 6.38
N THR A 60 -12.94 -22.72 6.95
CA THR A 60 -11.88 -23.72 6.77
C THR A 60 -11.76 -24.59 8.01
N LYS A 61 -11.03 -25.71 7.89
CA LYS A 61 -10.58 -26.51 9.04
C LYS A 61 -10.05 -25.65 10.19
N THR A 62 -9.17 -24.70 9.89
CA THR A 62 -8.54 -23.82 10.89
C THR A 62 -9.56 -22.93 11.59
N ALA A 63 -10.54 -22.39 10.85
CA ALA A 63 -11.61 -21.59 11.44
C ALA A 63 -12.42 -22.43 12.45
N ILE A 64 -12.77 -23.67 12.09
CA ILE A 64 -13.56 -24.58 12.94
C ILE A 64 -12.76 -25.01 14.18
N GLU A 65 -11.49 -25.40 14.03
CA GLU A 65 -10.58 -25.74 15.14
C GLU A 65 -10.39 -24.54 16.08
N GLY A 66 -10.38 -23.33 15.52
CA GLY A 66 -10.33 -22.06 16.23
C GLY A 66 -11.45 -21.87 17.24
N HIS A 67 -12.62 -22.48 17.08
CA HIS A 67 -13.69 -22.49 18.08
C HIS A 67 -13.56 -23.68 19.05
N LEU A 68 -13.22 -24.86 18.53
CA LEU A 68 -13.11 -26.12 19.29
C LEU A 68 -12.05 -26.07 20.41
N CYS A 69 -10.91 -25.39 20.21
CA CYS A 69 -9.72 -25.56 21.06
C CYS A 69 -9.22 -24.28 21.76
N PRO A 70 -9.06 -24.25 23.10
CA PRO A 70 -9.79 -25.01 24.11
C PRO A 70 -11.21 -24.44 24.30
N PRO A 71 -12.24 -25.29 24.55
CA PRO A 71 -13.63 -24.83 24.58
C PRO A 71 -13.99 -24.08 25.87
N ASN A 72 -13.36 -24.44 26.99
CA ASN A 72 -13.66 -23.91 28.33
C ASN A 72 -13.27 -22.43 28.52
N ASP A 73 -12.46 -21.90 27.62
CA ASP A 73 -12.07 -20.50 27.62
C ASP A 73 -13.15 -19.63 26.96
N LYS A 74 -13.96 -20.21 26.06
CA LYS A 74 -14.90 -19.51 25.17
C LYS A 74 -16.37 -19.77 25.53
N HIS A 75 -16.61 -20.83 26.31
CA HIS A 75 -17.93 -21.25 26.77
C HIS A 75 -17.88 -21.52 28.27
N GLY A 76 -18.99 -21.29 28.96
CA GLY A 76 -19.10 -21.43 30.41
C GLY A 76 -18.27 -20.40 31.18
N SER A 77 -17.68 -19.43 30.48
CA SER A 77 -16.75 -18.42 30.98
C SER A 77 -17.29 -17.02 30.71
N SER A 78 -16.77 -15.99 31.39
CA SER A 78 -17.14 -14.60 31.05
C SER A 78 -16.76 -14.19 29.63
N ARG A 79 -15.78 -14.87 29.02
CA ARG A 79 -15.21 -14.55 27.70
C ARG A 79 -16.17 -14.89 26.57
N PHE A 80 -17.27 -15.58 26.85
CA PHE A 80 -18.26 -15.99 25.86
C PHE A 80 -18.63 -14.90 24.86
N THR A 81 -19.14 -13.74 25.30
CA THR A 81 -19.60 -12.71 24.35
C THR A 81 -18.44 -12.01 23.63
N VAL A 82 -17.34 -11.72 24.35
CA VAL A 82 -16.15 -11.05 23.80
C VAL A 82 -15.50 -11.90 22.72
N TRP A 83 -15.30 -13.18 23.01
CA TRP A 83 -14.63 -14.11 22.10
C TRP A 83 -15.45 -14.32 20.82
N HIS A 84 -16.76 -14.53 20.94
CA HIS A 84 -17.62 -14.73 19.76
C HIS A 84 -17.78 -13.46 18.91
N ARG A 85 -17.80 -12.25 19.52
CA ARG A 85 -17.75 -10.99 18.77
C ARG A 85 -16.50 -10.90 17.90
N MET A 86 -15.33 -11.19 18.48
CA MET A 86 -14.07 -11.18 17.75
C MET A 86 -14.02 -12.28 16.68
N TYR A 87 -14.62 -13.43 16.96
CA TYR A 87 -14.71 -14.53 16.02
C TYR A 87 -15.52 -14.15 14.77
N ILE A 88 -16.75 -13.62 14.92
CA ILE A 88 -17.55 -13.18 13.77
C ILE A 88 -16.95 -11.97 13.06
N LYS A 89 -16.21 -11.12 13.77
CA LYS A 89 -15.49 -10.00 13.17
C LYS A 89 -14.46 -10.45 12.12
N GLY A 90 -13.76 -11.57 12.34
CA GLY A 90 -12.85 -12.13 11.34
C GLY A 90 -13.53 -12.45 10.01
N MET A 91 -14.79 -12.92 10.05
CA MET A 91 -15.58 -13.15 8.83
C MET A 91 -16.02 -11.84 8.16
N GLU A 92 -16.36 -10.81 8.94
CA GLU A 92 -16.66 -9.49 8.38
C GLU A 92 -15.45 -8.91 7.64
N ASP A 93 -14.28 -8.96 8.28
CA ASP A 93 -13.00 -8.53 7.71
C ASP A 93 -12.68 -9.29 6.41
N TYR A 94 -12.95 -10.61 6.38
CA TYR A 94 -12.87 -11.40 5.15
C TYR A 94 -13.86 -10.94 4.07
N LEU A 95 -15.13 -10.71 4.39
CA LEU A 95 -16.14 -10.30 3.40
C LEU A 95 -15.77 -8.98 2.72
N ILE A 96 -15.18 -8.03 3.45
CA ILE A 96 -14.65 -6.79 2.85
C ILE A 96 -13.51 -7.08 1.87
N SER A 97 -12.59 -7.99 2.24
CA SER A 97 -11.49 -8.40 1.36
C SER A 97 -11.98 -9.02 0.04
N GLN A 98 -13.19 -9.59 0.04
CA GLN A 98 -13.83 -10.20 -1.13
C GLN A 98 -14.74 -9.23 -1.91
N ASN A 99 -14.67 -7.93 -1.64
CA ASN A 99 -15.57 -6.92 -2.23
C ASN A 99 -17.06 -7.18 -1.92
N GLN A 100 -17.35 -7.66 -0.70
CA GLN A 100 -18.70 -7.97 -0.23
C GLN A 100 -19.10 -7.16 1.02
N ALA A 101 -18.63 -5.92 1.14
CA ALA A 101 -18.93 -5.07 2.30
C ALA A 101 -20.43 -4.74 2.48
N ILE A 102 -21.28 -5.01 1.48
CA ILE A 102 -22.73 -4.93 1.61
C ILE A 102 -23.29 -5.87 2.70
N PHE A 103 -22.55 -6.93 3.04
CA PHE A 103 -22.89 -7.85 4.13
C PHE A 103 -22.14 -7.53 5.43
N VAL A 104 -21.54 -6.34 5.54
CA VAL A 104 -20.85 -5.88 6.75
C VAL A 104 -21.59 -4.66 7.33
N PRO A 105 -22.02 -4.70 8.60
CA PRO A 105 -21.82 -5.79 9.57
C PRO A 105 -22.53 -7.08 9.14
N LEU A 106 -22.03 -8.22 9.60
CA LEU A 106 -22.60 -9.53 9.29
C LEU A 106 -24.10 -9.52 9.65
N PRO A 107 -25.00 -9.91 8.71
CA PRO A 107 -26.43 -9.88 8.98
C PRO A 107 -26.80 -10.87 10.07
N LYS A 108 -27.79 -10.51 10.88
CA LYS A 108 -28.29 -11.40 11.93
C LYS A 108 -29.38 -12.32 11.40
N TRP A 109 -29.40 -13.54 11.93
CA TRP A 109 -30.51 -14.46 11.72
C TRP A 109 -31.29 -14.65 13.02
N LEU A 110 -32.61 -14.44 12.94
CA LEU A 110 -33.54 -14.65 14.04
C LEU A 110 -34.07 -16.09 14.04
N PRO A 111 -33.82 -16.90 15.09
CA PRO A 111 -34.29 -18.30 15.17
C PRO A 111 -35.82 -18.46 15.26
N SER A 112 -36.56 -17.36 15.38
CA SER A 112 -38.02 -17.35 15.24
C SER A 112 -38.48 -17.58 13.80
N THR A 113 -37.55 -17.44 12.85
CA THR A 113 -37.74 -17.70 11.42
C THR A 113 -37.00 -18.96 10.99
N CYS A 114 -37.33 -19.49 9.81
CA CYS A 114 -36.56 -20.59 9.24
C CYS A 114 -35.16 -20.12 8.81
N ILE A 115 -34.23 -21.06 8.67
CA ILE A 115 -32.93 -20.86 8.02
C ILE A 115 -33.19 -20.64 6.52
N PRO A 116 -32.59 -19.60 5.90
CA PRO A 116 -32.74 -19.39 4.46
C PRO A 116 -32.29 -20.61 3.66
N ALA A 117 -33.02 -20.93 2.59
CA ALA A 117 -32.77 -22.15 1.80
C ALA A 117 -31.34 -22.20 1.22
N GLU A 118 -30.75 -21.04 0.93
CA GLU A 118 -29.39 -20.90 0.43
C GLU A 118 -28.34 -21.45 1.43
N PHE A 119 -28.63 -21.36 2.73
CA PHE A 119 -27.78 -21.83 3.82
C PHE A 119 -27.99 -23.31 4.17
N LEU A 120 -28.87 -24.02 3.45
CA LEU A 120 -29.13 -25.45 3.62
C LEU A 120 -28.48 -26.31 2.52
N VAL A 121 -27.78 -25.68 1.56
CA VAL A 121 -26.98 -26.38 0.54
C VAL A 121 -25.94 -27.26 1.24
N GLY A 122 -25.73 -28.48 0.74
CA GLY A 122 -24.83 -29.45 1.38
C GLY A 122 -25.33 -29.96 2.74
N GLY A 123 -26.62 -29.76 3.07
CA GLY A 123 -27.16 -30.05 4.40
C GLY A 123 -26.87 -28.95 5.42
N GLY A 124 -26.38 -27.79 4.98
CA GLY A 124 -26.01 -26.66 5.82
C GLY A 124 -24.71 -26.86 6.59
N VAL A 125 -23.79 -27.66 6.05
CA VAL A 125 -22.51 -28.02 6.66
C VAL A 125 -21.42 -27.89 5.63
N ASP A 126 -20.35 -27.18 5.99
CA ASP A 126 -19.17 -27.03 5.16
C ASP A 126 -18.37 -28.36 5.08
N PRO A 127 -17.88 -28.75 3.88
CA PRO A 127 -17.08 -29.97 3.70
C PRO A 127 -15.84 -30.07 4.60
N ASP A 128 -15.23 -28.95 4.97
CA ASP A 128 -14.01 -28.91 5.80
C ASP A 128 -14.24 -29.41 7.22
N CYS A 129 -15.50 -29.53 7.67
CA CYS A 129 -15.84 -30.15 8.95
C CYS A 129 -15.23 -31.55 9.11
N GLY A 130 -15.24 -32.34 8.03
CA GLY A 130 -14.68 -33.70 8.04
C GLY A 130 -13.15 -33.76 8.15
N LEU A 131 -12.46 -32.62 7.97
CA LEU A 131 -10.99 -32.52 8.00
C LEU A 131 -10.43 -32.14 9.37
N VAL A 132 -11.31 -31.78 10.32
CA VAL A 132 -10.96 -31.43 11.69
C VAL A 132 -10.44 -32.67 12.41
N ALA A 133 -9.20 -32.62 12.88
CA ALA A 133 -8.53 -33.76 13.53
C ALA A 133 -7.93 -33.40 14.90
N ALA A 134 -7.85 -32.11 15.23
CA ALA A 134 -7.29 -31.65 16.50
C ALA A 134 -8.30 -31.75 17.68
N CYS A 135 -7.77 -31.75 18.91
CA CYS A 135 -8.51 -31.55 20.17
C CYS A 135 -9.68 -32.49 20.48
N GLY A 136 -9.67 -33.73 19.99
CA GLY A 136 -10.75 -34.70 20.25
C GLY A 136 -12.02 -34.42 19.45
N ALA A 137 -11.89 -33.74 18.30
CA ALA A 137 -12.95 -33.57 17.32
C ALA A 137 -13.70 -34.88 17.05
N ASN A 138 -15.02 -34.78 16.89
CA ASN A 138 -15.85 -35.93 16.55
C ASN A 138 -16.38 -35.77 15.12
N PRO A 139 -15.75 -36.40 14.12
CA PRO A 139 -16.24 -36.36 12.73
C PRO A 139 -17.69 -36.86 12.58
N GLY A 140 -18.19 -37.65 13.54
CA GLY A 140 -19.60 -38.06 13.59
C GLY A 140 -20.60 -36.93 13.89
N SER A 141 -20.12 -35.77 14.35
CA SER A 141 -20.92 -34.56 14.57
C SER A 141 -21.13 -33.75 13.28
N CYS A 142 -20.32 -33.97 12.24
CA CYS A 142 -20.40 -33.28 10.94
C CYS A 142 -21.54 -33.82 10.07
N ILE A 143 -22.77 -33.73 10.59
CA ILE A 143 -23.99 -34.17 9.92
C ILE A 143 -24.91 -32.98 9.63
N ALA A 144 -25.74 -33.14 8.60
CA ALA A 144 -26.70 -32.13 8.16
C ALA A 144 -27.57 -31.59 9.30
N LEU A 145 -27.93 -30.31 9.20
CA LEU A 145 -28.80 -29.64 10.15
C LEU A 145 -30.15 -30.38 10.25
N SER A 146 -30.57 -30.70 11.46
CA SER A 146 -31.76 -31.54 11.69
C SER A 146 -33.09 -30.77 11.67
N ASN A 147 -33.04 -29.47 11.91
CA ASN A 147 -34.22 -28.62 11.97
C ASN A 147 -33.91 -27.23 11.42
N ALA A 148 -34.39 -26.97 10.20
CA ALA A 148 -34.24 -25.67 9.55
C ALA A 148 -35.19 -24.59 10.11
N CYS A 149 -36.17 -24.92 10.96
CA CYS A 149 -37.15 -23.96 11.47
C CYS A 149 -37.32 -24.15 12.98
N PRO A 150 -36.34 -23.72 13.81
CA PRO A 150 -36.39 -23.94 15.25
C PRO A 150 -37.54 -23.19 15.95
N GLY A 151 -37.98 -22.04 15.40
CA GLY A 151 -39.14 -21.30 15.93
C GLY A 151 -38.92 -20.72 17.32
N ILE A 152 -37.65 -20.47 17.70
CA ILE A 152 -37.29 -19.98 19.02
C ILE A 152 -37.24 -18.45 19.00
N GLY A 153 -38.13 -17.82 19.76
CA GLY A 153 -38.11 -16.37 19.96
C GLY A 153 -37.12 -15.94 21.04
N VAL A 154 -36.71 -14.67 20.99
CA VAL A 154 -35.88 -14.05 22.03
C VAL A 154 -36.65 -14.07 23.36
N PRO A 155 -36.06 -14.61 24.45
CA PRO A 155 -36.69 -14.58 25.77
C PRO A 155 -37.01 -13.15 26.22
N ALA A 156 -38.14 -12.95 26.93
CA ALA A 156 -38.55 -11.61 27.39
C ALA A 156 -37.49 -10.92 28.27
N SER A 157 -36.70 -11.70 29.03
CA SER A 157 -35.56 -11.22 29.82
C SER A 157 -34.42 -10.65 28.98
N LEU A 158 -34.31 -11.04 27.71
CA LEU A 158 -33.30 -10.60 26.75
C LEU A 158 -33.86 -9.66 25.67
N ALA A 159 -35.17 -9.36 25.70
CA ALA A 159 -35.83 -8.50 24.70
C ALA A 159 -36.35 -7.18 25.29
N ALA A 160 -36.96 -7.20 26.48
CA ALA A 160 -37.63 -6.02 27.06
C ALA A 160 -37.08 -5.63 28.44
N ASN A 161 -36.47 -6.57 29.17
CA ASN A 161 -36.00 -6.35 30.54
C ASN A 161 -34.50 -6.61 30.68
N LEU A 162 -33.68 -6.12 29.74
CA LEU A 162 -32.24 -6.40 29.67
C LEU A 162 -31.52 -6.16 31.01
N CYS A 163 -31.83 -5.06 31.70
CA CYS A 163 -31.15 -4.71 32.96
C CYS A 163 -31.63 -5.50 34.17
N SER A 164 -32.68 -6.31 34.04
CA SER A 164 -33.01 -7.31 35.06
C SER A 164 -31.98 -8.45 35.13
N GLN A 165 -31.09 -8.53 34.13
CA GLN A 165 -30.05 -9.54 34.02
C GLN A 165 -28.66 -9.02 34.43
N THR A 166 -28.57 -7.92 35.20
CA THR A 166 -27.32 -7.54 35.87
C THR A 166 -27.12 -8.39 37.12
N PRO A 167 -25.89 -8.74 37.52
CA PRO A 167 -24.59 -8.46 36.88
C PRO A 167 -24.33 -9.19 35.55
N TYR A 168 -23.23 -8.90 34.84
CA TYR A 168 -22.92 -9.54 33.54
C TYR A 168 -22.95 -11.08 33.61
N THR A 169 -22.56 -11.66 34.75
CA THR A 169 -22.60 -13.11 34.97
C THR A 169 -24.03 -13.69 34.86
N SER A 170 -25.04 -12.96 35.34
CA SER A 170 -26.46 -13.32 35.21
C SER A 170 -26.91 -13.20 33.76
N PHE A 171 -26.57 -12.09 33.10
CA PHE A 171 -26.86 -11.87 31.68
C PHE A 171 -26.27 -12.96 30.81
N ARG A 172 -24.96 -13.21 30.92
CA ARG A 172 -24.26 -14.26 30.17
C ARG A 172 -24.85 -15.63 30.46
N SER A 173 -25.20 -15.95 31.72
CA SER A 173 -25.83 -17.23 32.03
C SER A 173 -27.18 -17.40 31.31
N THR A 174 -28.01 -16.36 31.28
CA THR A 174 -29.30 -16.38 30.57
C THR A 174 -29.10 -16.43 29.05
N LEU A 175 -28.21 -15.60 28.50
CA LEU A 175 -27.90 -15.56 27.07
C LEU A 175 -27.29 -16.89 26.60
N GLU A 176 -26.20 -17.32 27.21
CA GLU A 176 -25.43 -18.50 26.81
C GLU A 176 -26.18 -19.81 27.12
N ASN A 177 -26.55 -20.04 28.38
CA ASN A 177 -27.07 -21.35 28.79
C ASN A 177 -28.51 -21.60 28.35
N THR A 178 -29.32 -20.54 28.23
CA THR A 178 -30.75 -20.67 27.92
C THR A 178 -31.03 -20.44 26.45
N TYR A 179 -30.63 -19.28 25.92
CA TYR A 179 -31.02 -18.90 24.57
C TYR A 179 -30.07 -19.48 23.52
N HIS A 180 -28.77 -19.20 23.64
CA HIS A 180 -27.74 -19.68 22.74
C HIS A 180 -27.65 -21.20 22.67
N ASN A 181 -27.43 -21.87 23.80
CA ASN A 181 -27.35 -23.34 23.81
C ASN A 181 -28.68 -23.98 23.37
N GLY A 182 -29.82 -23.32 23.65
CA GLY A 182 -31.13 -23.74 23.20
C GLY A 182 -31.28 -23.73 21.68
N VAL A 183 -30.80 -22.67 21.01
CA VAL A 183 -30.82 -22.57 19.54
C VAL A 183 -29.90 -23.59 18.89
N HIS A 184 -28.67 -23.75 19.40
CA HIS A 184 -27.74 -24.79 18.96
C HIS A 184 -28.37 -26.19 19.01
N GLY A 185 -28.96 -26.54 20.17
CA GLY A 185 -29.63 -27.83 20.35
C GLY A 185 -30.89 -28.01 19.50
N ALA A 186 -31.66 -26.94 19.26
CA ALA A 186 -32.90 -27.01 18.51
C ALA A 186 -32.73 -27.08 17.00
N VAL A 187 -31.65 -26.49 16.45
CA VAL A 187 -31.26 -26.68 15.05
C VAL A 187 -30.68 -28.09 14.87
N GLY A 188 -29.80 -28.51 15.79
CA GLY A 188 -29.20 -29.85 15.80
C GLY A 188 -28.33 -30.15 14.58
N GLY A 189 -27.95 -31.42 14.41
CA GLY A 189 -26.86 -31.78 13.51
C GLY A 189 -25.53 -31.20 14.00
N VAL A 190 -24.67 -30.70 13.11
CA VAL A 190 -23.40 -30.05 13.51
C VAL A 190 -23.61 -28.82 14.40
N MET A 191 -24.75 -28.12 14.28
CA MET A 191 -25.07 -27.01 15.18
C MET A 191 -25.24 -27.43 16.64
N GLY A 192 -25.45 -28.72 16.93
CA GLY A 192 -25.53 -29.24 18.29
C GLY A 192 -24.18 -29.54 18.95
N SER A 193 -23.06 -29.35 18.24
CA SER A 193 -21.71 -29.67 18.73
C SER A 193 -20.76 -28.47 18.73
N TYR A 194 -19.54 -28.66 19.25
CA TYR A 194 -18.50 -27.62 19.23
C TYR A 194 -17.92 -27.38 17.83
N GLU A 195 -18.18 -28.27 16.87
CA GLU A 195 -17.86 -28.08 15.45
C GLU A 195 -18.90 -27.20 14.72
N SER A 196 -19.89 -26.64 15.43
CA SER A 196 -20.97 -25.81 14.88
C SER A 196 -20.56 -24.65 13.95
N PRO A 197 -19.38 -24.00 14.04
CA PRO A 197 -18.94 -23.04 13.02
C PRO A 197 -18.84 -23.58 11.60
N ALA A 198 -18.79 -24.91 11.44
CA ALA A 198 -18.90 -25.58 10.15
C ALA A 198 -20.24 -25.31 9.45
N ALA A 199 -21.29 -24.92 10.18
CA ALA A 199 -22.54 -24.48 9.58
C ALA A 199 -22.48 -22.98 9.29
N PRO A 200 -22.63 -22.51 8.03
CA PRO A 200 -22.60 -21.07 7.74
C PRO A 200 -23.62 -20.25 8.54
N ILE A 201 -24.76 -20.84 8.91
CA ILE A 201 -25.78 -20.18 9.75
C ILE A 201 -25.29 -19.86 11.17
N PHE A 202 -24.28 -20.56 11.69
CA PHE A 202 -23.64 -20.30 12.99
C PHE A 202 -23.24 -18.83 13.13
N TRP A 203 -22.65 -18.27 12.08
CA TRP A 203 -22.08 -16.94 12.09
C TRP A 203 -23.16 -15.87 12.16
N LEU A 204 -24.25 -16.04 11.39
CA LEU A 204 -25.41 -15.13 11.44
C LEU A 204 -26.20 -15.27 12.74
N TRP A 205 -26.19 -16.46 13.34
CA TRP A 205 -26.73 -16.68 14.68
C TRP A 205 -25.91 -15.92 15.73
N HIS A 206 -24.58 -16.00 15.66
CA HIS A 206 -23.70 -15.28 16.59
C HIS A 206 -23.71 -13.77 16.39
N ALA A 207 -24.02 -13.28 15.18
CA ALA A 207 -24.35 -11.89 14.95
C ALA A 207 -25.59 -11.44 15.76
N GLN A 208 -26.62 -12.28 15.90
CA GLN A 208 -27.78 -12.00 16.76
C GLN A 208 -27.41 -12.03 18.26
N VAL A 209 -26.55 -12.96 18.67
CA VAL A 209 -26.06 -13.05 20.06
C VAL A 209 -25.25 -11.80 20.42
N ASP A 210 -24.41 -11.34 19.49
CA ASP A 210 -23.60 -10.13 19.63
C ASP A 210 -24.47 -8.86 19.74
N ASP A 211 -25.50 -8.74 18.91
CA ASP A 211 -26.46 -7.63 18.99
C ASP A 211 -27.16 -7.57 20.36
N ILE A 212 -27.63 -8.70 20.89
CA ILE A 212 -28.28 -8.73 22.22
C ILE A 212 -27.30 -8.29 23.31
N TRP A 213 -26.03 -8.67 23.20
CA TRP A 213 -25.01 -8.22 24.14
C TRP A 213 -24.73 -6.73 24.00
N PHE A 214 -24.59 -6.22 22.78
CA PHE A 214 -24.43 -4.78 22.52
C PHE A 214 -25.59 -3.96 23.09
N ASP A 215 -26.81 -4.42 22.88
CA ASP A 215 -28.02 -3.80 23.40
C ASP A 215 -28.02 -3.78 24.94
N TRP A 216 -27.64 -4.89 25.57
CA TRP A 216 -27.50 -4.96 27.02
C TRP A 216 -26.43 -3.97 27.55
N GLN A 217 -25.29 -3.86 26.87
CA GLN A 217 -24.24 -2.88 27.21
C GLN A 217 -24.81 -1.45 27.18
N CYS A 218 -25.55 -1.13 26.12
CA CYS A 218 -26.08 0.22 25.93
C CYS A 218 -27.28 0.59 26.79
N VAL A 219 -28.11 -0.36 27.20
CA VAL A 219 -29.28 -0.08 28.05
C VAL A 219 -28.90 -0.05 29.52
N CYS A 220 -27.92 -0.85 29.94
CA CYS A 220 -27.69 -1.12 31.36
C CYS A 220 -26.47 -0.44 31.96
N GLY A 221 -25.48 -0.06 31.14
CA GLY A 221 -24.20 0.47 31.62
C GLY A 221 -23.39 -0.58 32.38
N LEU A 222 -22.07 -0.58 32.20
CA LEU A 222 -21.18 -1.46 32.95
C LEU A 222 -20.63 -0.73 34.16
N ASP A 223 -21.09 -1.09 35.37
CA ASP A 223 -20.31 -0.89 36.60
C ASP A 223 -20.24 -2.22 37.33
N GLU A 224 -19.20 -3.01 37.04
CA GLU A 224 -18.77 -4.07 37.94
C GLU A 224 -17.24 -4.13 38.00
N ALA A 225 -16.69 -3.40 38.97
CA ALA A 225 -15.40 -3.69 39.58
C ALA A 225 -15.33 -5.08 40.27
N GLY A 226 -16.25 -6.01 39.98
CA GLY A 226 -16.50 -7.26 40.72
C GLY A 226 -16.49 -8.53 39.86
N ALA A 227 -17.27 -8.57 38.77
CA ALA A 227 -17.40 -9.77 37.92
C ALA A 227 -16.15 -10.07 37.08
N PHE A 228 -15.29 -9.05 36.90
CA PHE A 228 -14.07 -9.17 36.13
C PHE A 228 -12.78 -9.39 36.96
N ASN A 229 -12.91 -9.64 38.26
CA ASN A 229 -11.78 -9.71 39.20
C ASN A 229 -10.85 -10.92 39.08
N SER A 230 -11.20 -11.90 38.24
CA SER A 230 -10.31 -13.00 37.85
C SER A 230 -9.60 -12.79 36.51
N TYR A 231 -9.86 -11.67 35.80
CA TYR A 231 -9.24 -11.38 34.50
C TYR A 231 -8.06 -10.45 34.65
N THR A 232 -7.11 -10.59 33.72
CA THR A 232 -6.11 -9.57 33.46
C THR A 232 -6.83 -8.33 32.94
N ALA A 233 -6.29 -7.15 33.22
CA ALA A 233 -6.97 -5.91 32.85
C ALA A 233 -7.07 -5.73 31.31
N ALA A 234 -6.36 -6.53 30.51
CA ALA A 234 -6.45 -6.64 29.05
C ALA A 234 -7.81 -7.13 28.54
N GLU A 235 -8.51 -7.94 29.33
CA GLU A 235 -9.71 -8.69 28.91
C GLU A 235 -11.00 -8.02 29.38
N ARG A 236 -10.88 -6.90 30.08
CA ARG A 236 -11.96 -6.17 30.72
C ARG A 236 -12.50 -5.11 29.76
N ILE A 237 -13.56 -5.39 29.00
CA ILE A 237 -14.35 -4.31 28.36
C ILE A 237 -15.11 -3.59 29.50
N THR A 238 -14.42 -2.80 30.32
CA THR A 238 -14.97 -2.31 31.60
C THR A 238 -15.80 -1.05 31.49
N ASP A 239 -15.79 -0.33 30.36
CA ASP A 239 -16.12 1.10 30.42
C ASP A 239 -17.11 1.58 29.36
N ILE A 240 -17.93 0.71 28.77
CA ILE A 240 -19.04 1.17 27.91
C ILE A 240 -20.13 1.78 28.79
N GLU A 241 -20.11 3.10 28.91
CA GLU A 241 -21.11 3.89 29.62
C GLU A 241 -22.38 4.06 28.76
N ALA A 242 -23.53 3.77 29.36
CA ALA A 242 -24.82 3.93 28.69
C ALA A 242 -25.02 5.39 28.25
N GLY A 243 -25.33 5.60 26.97
CA GLY A 243 -25.58 6.94 26.42
C GLY A 243 -24.32 7.77 26.10
N VAL A 244 -23.14 7.18 26.14
CA VAL A 244 -21.86 7.84 25.80
C VAL A 244 -21.31 7.27 24.49
N ALA A 245 -20.62 8.10 23.71
CA ALA A 245 -19.86 7.66 22.55
C ALA A 245 -18.48 7.18 23.01
N ASP A 246 -17.92 6.20 22.30
CA ASP A 246 -16.62 5.63 22.68
C ASP A 246 -15.90 5.19 21.41
N ALA A 247 -15.27 6.18 20.80
CA ALA A 247 -14.49 6.07 19.59
C ALA A 247 -13.13 5.49 19.91
N TRP A 248 -12.66 4.57 19.07
CA TRP A 248 -11.37 3.96 19.26
C TRP A 248 -10.71 3.52 17.95
N ILE A 249 -9.40 3.40 18.00
CA ILE A 249 -8.54 2.87 16.95
C ILE A 249 -7.74 1.75 17.61
N ARG A 250 -7.79 0.57 17.00
CA ARG A 250 -7.12 -0.62 17.54
C ARG A 250 -5.61 -0.45 17.51
N ASP A 251 -4.94 -0.50 18.66
CA ASP A 251 -3.47 -0.38 18.73
C ASP A 251 -2.74 -1.74 18.54
N SER A 252 -3.37 -2.86 18.89
CA SER A 252 -2.86 -4.23 18.75
C SER A 252 -3.97 -5.20 18.32
N ASP A 253 -3.62 -6.38 17.79
CA ASP A 253 -4.63 -7.36 17.35
C ASP A 253 -5.59 -7.84 18.45
N ALA A 254 -5.14 -7.82 19.71
CA ALA A 254 -5.93 -8.20 20.87
C ALA A 254 -6.61 -7.02 21.57
N ASP A 255 -6.42 -5.79 21.09
CA ASP A 255 -7.01 -4.60 21.68
C ASP A 255 -8.53 -4.56 21.49
N VAL A 256 -9.20 -4.36 22.62
CA VAL A 256 -10.66 -4.27 22.77
C VAL A 256 -11.10 -2.87 23.24
N ALA A 257 -10.23 -1.88 23.03
CA ALA A 257 -10.38 -0.45 23.30
C ALA A 257 -10.30 -0.04 24.77
N ASN A 258 -9.71 -0.88 25.63
CA ASN A 258 -9.61 -0.56 27.06
C ASN A 258 -8.67 0.61 27.29
N GLU A 259 -9.01 1.47 28.25
CA GLU A 259 -8.20 2.62 28.62
C GLU A 259 -7.78 2.54 30.10
N PRO A 260 -6.49 2.37 30.43
CA PRO A 260 -5.38 2.08 29.53
C PRO A 260 -5.45 0.66 28.95
N ASN A 261 -4.84 0.44 27.78
CA ASN A 261 -4.62 -0.89 27.21
C ASN A 261 -3.75 -1.69 28.17
N ASN A 262 -4.33 -2.73 28.76
CA ASN A 262 -3.71 -3.54 29.79
C ASN A 262 -3.23 -4.91 29.27
N GLU A 263 -3.17 -5.07 27.95
CA GLU A 263 -2.59 -6.24 27.30
C GLU A 263 -1.14 -6.47 27.73
N THR A 264 -0.89 -7.69 28.23
CA THR A 264 0.45 -8.10 28.63
C THR A 264 1.25 -8.48 27.39
N GLY A 265 2.31 -7.73 27.11
CA GLY A 265 3.16 -7.97 25.93
C GLY A 265 2.63 -7.32 24.65
N ALA A 266 1.67 -6.39 24.76
CA ALA A 266 1.11 -5.64 23.65
C ALA A 266 2.21 -5.05 22.73
N VAL A 267 2.05 -5.27 21.43
CA VAL A 267 2.92 -4.69 20.40
C VAL A 267 2.21 -3.49 19.81
N LEU A 268 2.37 -2.35 20.48
CA LEU A 268 1.58 -1.14 20.24
C LEU A 268 1.85 -0.48 18.87
N TRP A 269 2.92 -0.86 18.18
CA TRP A 269 3.35 -0.29 16.91
C TRP A 269 2.99 -1.14 15.69
N GLU A 270 2.11 -2.13 15.85
CA GLU A 270 1.66 -3.00 14.77
C GLU A 270 0.17 -2.85 14.47
N SER A 271 -0.42 -1.69 14.79
CA SER A 271 -1.84 -1.45 14.54
C SER A 271 -2.25 -1.84 13.11
N THR A 272 -3.24 -2.73 13.03
CA THR A 272 -3.87 -3.16 11.78
C THR A 272 -4.94 -2.18 11.30
N ASP A 273 -5.40 -1.27 12.16
CA ASP A 273 -6.36 -0.22 11.82
C ASP A 273 -5.74 0.94 11.06
N ILE A 274 -4.41 1.03 11.04
CA ILE A 274 -3.66 1.91 10.16
C ILE A 274 -3.10 1.05 9.02
N TRP A 275 -3.35 1.42 7.78
CA TRP A 275 -2.70 0.78 6.62
C TRP A 275 -2.41 1.79 5.53
N VAL A 276 -1.55 1.40 4.59
CA VAL A 276 -1.10 2.26 3.49
C VAL A 276 -1.31 1.51 2.18
N ARG A 277 -1.65 2.26 1.13
CA ARG A 277 -1.75 1.77 -0.24
C ARG A 277 -0.97 2.70 -1.18
N ASN A 278 -0.26 2.15 -2.16
CA ASN A 278 0.49 2.95 -3.14
C ASN A 278 -0.42 3.59 -4.20
N SER A 279 -1.66 3.11 -4.32
CA SER A 279 -2.73 3.70 -5.12
C SER A 279 -3.98 3.92 -4.27
N GLN A 280 -4.80 4.92 -4.61
CA GLN A 280 -6.07 5.16 -3.92
C GLN A 280 -6.95 3.91 -3.93
N ALA A 281 -7.44 3.50 -2.76
CA ALA A 281 -8.36 2.39 -2.62
C ALA A 281 -9.76 2.77 -3.12
N THR A 282 -10.47 1.80 -3.69
CA THR A 282 -11.85 2.02 -4.13
C THR A 282 -12.78 2.10 -2.93
N ALA A 283 -13.47 3.23 -2.77
CA ALA A 283 -14.48 3.39 -1.73
C ALA A 283 -15.65 2.41 -1.91
N VAL A 284 -16.14 1.86 -0.80
CA VAL A 284 -17.33 1.00 -0.75
C VAL A 284 -18.36 1.67 0.16
N GLY A 285 -19.32 2.36 -0.45
CA GLY A 285 -20.24 3.22 0.31
C GLY A 285 -19.53 4.48 0.83
N SER A 286 -19.93 4.97 2.00
CA SER A 286 -19.47 6.26 2.54
C SER A 286 -18.48 6.15 3.70
N SER A 287 -18.11 4.95 4.13
CA SER A 287 -17.31 4.76 5.35
C SER A 287 -16.27 3.64 5.25
N ARG A 288 -16.13 2.99 4.09
CA ARG A 288 -15.34 1.76 3.88
C ARG A 288 -14.57 1.79 2.56
N TYR A 289 -13.58 0.94 2.44
CA TYR A 289 -12.74 0.78 1.24
C TYR A 289 -12.52 -0.70 0.90
N LEU A 290 -12.21 -0.99 -0.38
CA LEU A 290 -11.70 -2.30 -0.76
C LEU A 290 -10.29 -2.52 -0.22
N ASN A 291 -9.98 -3.78 0.10
CA ASN A 291 -8.68 -4.18 0.61
C ASN A 291 -8.30 -3.48 1.94
N GLU A 292 -9.30 -3.20 2.80
CA GLU A 292 -9.05 -2.75 4.18
C GLU A 292 -8.06 -3.68 4.88
N HIS A 293 -7.18 -3.09 5.70
CA HIS A 293 -6.10 -3.78 6.43
C HIS A 293 -4.99 -4.39 5.55
N GLN A 294 -5.09 -4.36 4.22
CA GLN A 294 -4.01 -4.79 3.33
C GLN A 294 -2.96 -3.69 3.18
N HIS A 295 -2.05 -3.65 4.15
CA HIS A 295 -0.90 -2.74 4.13
C HIS A 295 0.05 -3.06 2.96
N GLN A 296 0.50 -2.00 2.29
CA GLN A 296 1.64 -2.00 1.40
C GLN A 296 2.71 -1.09 2.02
N ASN A 297 3.98 -1.43 1.83
CA ASN A 297 5.05 -0.47 2.09
C ASN A 297 4.82 0.75 1.20
N PRO A 298 4.77 1.97 1.78
CA PRO A 298 4.63 3.17 0.99
C PRO A 298 5.79 3.31 -0.01
N GLU A 299 5.48 3.61 -1.25
CA GLU A 299 6.48 3.96 -2.26
C GLU A 299 6.66 5.48 -2.32
N TYR A 300 7.90 5.94 -2.31
CA TYR A 300 8.20 7.36 -2.49
C TYR A 300 8.03 7.72 -3.97
N ALA A 301 7.07 8.60 -4.27
CA ALA A 301 6.90 9.17 -5.60
C ALA A 301 7.32 10.65 -5.62
N ALA A 302 8.21 10.99 -6.56
CA ALA A 302 8.63 12.37 -6.79
C ALA A 302 7.43 13.27 -7.12
N VAL A 303 6.52 12.78 -7.99
CA VAL A 303 5.28 13.44 -8.36
C VAL A 303 4.25 13.32 -7.23
N PRO A 304 3.74 14.43 -6.64
CA PRO A 304 2.82 14.37 -5.52
C PRO A 304 1.51 13.63 -5.78
N ALA A 305 1.02 13.60 -7.02
CA ALA A 305 -0.20 12.90 -7.40
C ALA A 305 -0.10 11.36 -7.29
N ASN A 306 1.12 10.82 -7.34
CA ASN A 306 1.40 9.38 -7.28
C ASN A 306 1.83 8.96 -5.87
N ARG A 307 1.69 9.85 -4.87
CA ARG A 307 2.07 9.53 -3.49
C ARG A 307 1.03 8.61 -2.85
N PRO A 308 1.45 7.81 -1.86
CA PRO A 308 0.59 6.79 -1.28
C PRO A 308 -0.52 7.38 -0.41
N TYR A 309 -1.49 6.54 -0.08
CA TYR A 309 -2.65 6.88 0.72
C TYR A 309 -2.61 6.14 2.06
N ILE A 310 -2.77 6.88 3.15
CA ILE A 310 -2.93 6.32 4.50
C ILE A 310 -4.43 6.18 4.78
N TYR A 311 -4.79 5.03 5.32
CA TYR A 311 -6.14 4.74 5.77
C TYR A 311 -6.12 4.42 7.25
N VAL A 312 -7.10 4.96 7.96
CA VAL A 312 -7.25 4.74 9.39
C VAL A 312 -8.70 4.41 9.72
N LYS A 313 -8.92 3.25 10.31
CA LYS A 313 -10.25 2.81 10.76
C LYS A 313 -10.51 3.29 12.18
N VAL A 314 -11.58 4.06 12.34
CA VAL A 314 -12.12 4.49 13.65
C VAL A 314 -13.41 3.73 13.90
N ARG A 315 -13.54 3.13 15.08
CA ARG A 315 -14.74 2.42 15.52
C ARG A 315 -15.42 3.19 16.63
N ASN A 316 -16.71 2.96 16.81
CA ASN A 316 -17.46 3.46 17.96
C ASN A 316 -18.07 2.27 18.69
N ARG A 317 -17.49 1.88 19.83
CA ARG A 317 -18.10 0.84 20.70
C ARG A 317 -19.16 1.41 21.63
N GLY A 318 -19.27 2.73 21.70
CA GLY A 318 -20.24 3.43 22.52
C GLY A 318 -21.65 3.32 21.98
N CYS A 319 -22.57 3.96 22.70
CA CYS A 319 -24.01 3.81 22.55
C CYS A 319 -24.69 5.02 21.91
N THR A 320 -23.92 6.05 21.57
CA THR A 320 -24.39 7.20 20.81
C THR A 320 -23.46 7.47 19.63
N THR A 321 -23.98 8.16 18.62
CA THR A 321 -23.23 8.53 17.42
C THR A 321 -22.10 9.50 17.76
N VAL A 322 -20.92 9.26 17.18
CA VAL A 322 -19.75 10.15 17.28
C VAL A 322 -19.33 10.68 15.92
N SER A 323 -18.85 11.91 15.90
CA SER A 323 -18.17 12.54 14.76
C SER A 323 -16.90 13.18 15.29
N GLY A 324 -15.93 13.49 14.44
CA GLY A 324 -14.67 14.05 14.91
C GLY A 324 -13.69 14.39 13.79
N GLN A 325 -12.51 14.83 14.20
CA GLN A 325 -11.36 15.06 13.33
C GLN A 325 -10.36 13.93 13.54
N LEU A 326 -9.95 13.28 12.46
CA LEU A 326 -8.91 12.27 12.50
C LEU A 326 -7.60 12.88 12.05
N HIS A 327 -6.59 12.77 12.91
CA HIS A 327 -5.25 13.27 12.68
C HIS A 327 -4.27 12.12 12.42
N VAL A 328 -3.30 12.35 11.55
CA VAL A 328 -2.18 11.41 11.32
C VAL A 328 -0.86 12.15 11.38
N TYR A 329 0.10 11.56 12.08
CA TYR A 329 1.45 12.07 12.26
C TYR A 329 2.48 11.02 11.88
N TRP A 330 3.68 11.45 11.47
CA TRP A 330 4.79 10.56 11.17
C TRP A 330 6.07 10.95 11.93
N ALA A 331 6.95 9.99 12.16
CA ALA A 331 8.29 10.19 12.74
C ALA A 331 9.31 9.21 12.13
N ASN A 332 10.60 9.55 12.19
CA ASN A 332 11.68 8.59 11.90
C ASN A 332 11.59 7.41 12.88
N ALA A 333 11.75 6.17 12.40
CA ALA A 333 11.66 5.00 13.27
C ALA A 333 12.74 5.05 14.36
N SER A 334 12.28 4.87 15.60
CA SER A 334 13.10 4.86 16.80
C SER A 334 12.47 3.91 17.81
N VAL A 335 13.31 3.18 18.54
CA VAL A 335 12.85 2.35 19.67
C VAL A 335 12.49 3.18 20.91
N GLY A 336 12.62 4.51 20.84
CA GLY A 336 12.15 5.45 21.86
C GLY A 336 11.75 6.79 21.24
N LEU A 337 10.43 7.06 21.24
CA LEU A 337 9.81 8.29 20.71
C LEU A 337 9.09 9.04 21.83
N THR A 338 9.06 10.36 21.71
CA THR A 338 8.37 11.29 22.62
C THR A 338 7.16 11.89 21.92
N TRP A 339 5.97 11.68 22.48
CA TRP A 339 4.74 12.31 22.00
C TRP A 339 4.56 13.72 22.57
N PRO A 340 4.15 14.73 21.78
CA PRO A 340 4.10 14.77 20.32
C PRO A 340 5.42 15.26 19.69
N THR A 341 6.44 15.58 20.49
CA THR A 341 7.64 16.33 20.09
C THR A 341 8.41 15.73 18.91
N ASP A 342 8.46 14.40 18.82
CA ASP A 342 9.21 13.72 17.75
C ASP A 342 8.37 13.50 16.47
N PHE A 343 7.10 13.89 16.47
CA PHE A 343 6.14 13.64 15.40
C PHE A 343 5.82 14.90 14.58
N THR A 344 5.70 14.71 13.26
CA THR A 344 5.27 15.73 12.30
C THR A 344 3.89 15.35 11.77
N GLU A 345 2.95 16.28 11.78
CA GLU A 345 1.60 16.03 11.25
C GLU A 345 1.63 15.92 9.72
N VAL A 346 0.89 14.94 9.18
CA VAL A 346 0.73 14.76 7.74
C VAL A 346 -0.03 15.94 7.14
N SER A 347 0.43 16.45 6.00
CA SER A 347 -0.08 17.68 5.38
C SER A 347 -1.57 17.68 5.01
N THR A 348 -2.18 16.52 4.78
CA THR A 348 -3.62 16.38 4.51
C THR A 348 -4.47 16.13 5.75
N SER A 349 -3.85 16.17 6.93
CA SER A 349 -4.52 16.09 8.23
C SER A 349 -5.08 17.45 8.67
N PRO A 350 -6.19 17.51 9.42
CA PRO A 350 -7.08 16.39 9.75
C PRO A 350 -8.13 16.07 8.68
N VAL A 351 -8.67 14.86 8.74
CA VAL A 351 -9.83 14.42 7.95
C VAL A 351 -11.06 14.35 8.85
N ALA A 352 -12.15 15.00 8.43
CA ALA A 352 -13.41 14.97 9.16
C ALA A 352 -14.12 13.63 8.97
N ILE A 353 -14.43 12.95 10.07
CA ILE A 353 -15.28 11.76 10.09
C ILE A 353 -16.62 12.12 10.72
N THR A 354 -17.72 11.78 10.05
CA THR A 354 -19.07 12.11 10.51
C THR A 354 -19.93 10.88 10.72
N ASN A 355 -20.78 10.95 11.74
CA ASN A 355 -21.84 10.00 12.04
C ASN A 355 -21.40 8.54 12.16
N ILE A 356 -20.32 8.26 12.91
CA ILE A 356 -20.02 6.90 13.35
C ILE A 356 -21.09 6.51 14.39
N THR A 357 -22.16 5.87 13.93
CA THR A 357 -23.25 5.42 14.79
C THR A 357 -22.75 4.34 15.76
N ALA A 358 -23.52 4.09 16.82
CA ALA A 358 -23.20 3.10 17.83
C ALA A 358 -22.89 1.72 17.22
N GLY A 359 -21.78 1.10 17.65
CA GLY A 359 -21.33 -0.19 17.13
C GLY A 359 -20.83 -0.17 15.69
N ARG A 360 -20.60 1.01 15.09
CA ARG A 360 -20.12 1.16 13.70
C ARG A 360 -18.68 1.60 13.61
N GLU A 361 -18.19 1.63 12.37
CA GLU A 361 -16.85 2.04 12.02
C GLU A 361 -16.85 2.93 10.77
N HIS A 362 -15.81 3.75 10.66
CA HIS A 362 -15.57 4.66 9.55
C HIS A 362 -14.08 4.74 9.27
N VAL A 363 -13.71 4.68 8.00
CA VAL A 363 -12.32 4.78 7.56
C VAL A 363 -12.03 6.19 7.04
N GLY A 364 -11.08 6.89 7.66
CA GLY A 364 -10.51 8.12 7.13
C GLY A 364 -9.42 7.82 6.10
N GLU A 365 -9.38 8.61 5.03
CA GLU A 365 -8.38 8.52 3.95
C GLU A 365 -7.53 9.79 3.92
N PHE A 366 -6.21 9.64 3.85
CA PHE A 366 -5.24 10.72 3.73
C PHE A 366 -4.36 10.47 2.51
N HIS A 367 -4.29 11.42 1.59
CA HIS A 367 -3.30 11.37 0.52
C HIS A 367 -1.96 11.90 1.07
N TRP A 368 -0.95 11.06 1.24
CA TRP A 368 0.27 11.40 1.98
C TRP A 368 1.24 12.25 1.14
N LEU A 369 0.86 13.51 0.93
CA LEU A 369 1.57 14.44 0.06
C LEU A 369 2.94 14.86 0.58
N ASP A 370 3.26 14.69 1.86
CA ASP A 370 4.52 15.08 2.49
C ASP A 370 5.31 13.86 2.99
N ILE A 371 5.19 12.74 2.28
CA ILE A 371 5.92 11.51 2.57
C ILE A 371 7.44 11.78 2.71
N PRO A 372 8.09 11.27 3.77
CA PRO A 372 9.52 11.41 3.97
C PRO A 372 10.34 10.79 2.84
N VAL A 373 11.41 11.45 2.43
CA VAL A 373 12.34 10.91 1.44
C VAL A 373 13.14 9.75 2.05
N PRO A 374 13.17 8.56 1.42
CA PRO A 374 14.01 7.45 1.86
C PRO A 374 15.50 7.83 1.87
N GLY A 375 16.25 7.34 2.85
CA GLY A 375 17.70 7.57 2.96
C GLY A 375 18.10 8.80 3.78
N GLY A 376 17.14 9.48 4.42
CA GLY A 376 17.40 10.52 5.42
C GLY A 376 17.94 9.98 6.76
N PRO A 377 18.00 10.80 7.83
CA PRO A 377 18.54 10.39 9.14
C PRO A 377 17.87 9.19 9.81
N GLY A 378 16.64 8.84 9.41
CA GLY A 378 15.91 7.63 9.83
C GLY A 378 15.98 6.46 8.84
N GLY A 379 16.70 6.63 7.73
CA GLY A 379 16.75 5.69 6.60
C GLY A 379 15.42 5.54 5.90
N SER A 380 14.91 4.31 5.87
CA SER A 380 13.68 3.91 5.18
C SER A 380 12.56 3.48 6.14
N HIS A 381 12.82 3.44 7.46
CA HIS A 381 11.84 2.96 8.43
C HIS A 381 11.22 4.13 9.21
N PHE A 382 9.89 4.14 9.32
CA PHE A 382 9.13 5.24 9.92
C PHE A 382 7.98 4.73 10.81
N CYS A 383 7.45 5.64 11.62
CA CYS A 383 6.32 5.43 12.51
C CYS A 383 5.16 6.35 12.10
N LEU A 384 3.93 5.84 12.09
CA LEU A 384 2.69 6.60 11.98
C LEU A 384 1.92 6.58 13.30
N ILE A 385 1.40 7.73 13.72
CA ILE A 385 0.42 7.83 14.82
C ILE A 385 -0.89 8.35 14.24
N ALA A 386 -1.97 7.63 14.49
CA ALA A 386 -3.32 8.14 14.30
C ALA A 386 -3.90 8.63 15.63
N ARG A 387 -4.60 9.76 15.61
CA ARG A 387 -5.29 10.35 16.77
C ARG A 387 -6.66 10.85 16.34
N PHE A 388 -7.72 10.26 16.88
CA PHE A 388 -9.09 10.74 16.66
C PHE A 388 -9.48 11.75 17.73
N GLU A 389 -10.12 12.85 17.35
CA GLU A 389 -10.63 13.87 18.25
C GLU A 389 -12.14 14.07 18.03
N ALA A 390 -12.96 13.62 18.97
CA ALA A 390 -14.41 13.74 18.87
C ALA A 390 -14.88 15.20 18.79
N THR A 391 -16.00 15.43 18.10
CA THR A 391 -16.64 16.74 17.92
C THR A 391 -18.14 16.65 18.26
N PRO A 392 -18.61 17.33 19.31
CA PRO A 392 -17.81 18.10 20.28
C PRO A 392 -16.89 17.17 21.08
N LEU A 393 -15.73 17.67 21.54
CA LEU A 393 -14.77 16.88 22.35
C LEU A 393 -15.42 16.27 23.60
N ALA A 394 -16.45 16.93 24.14
CA ALA A 394 -17.22 16.42 25.26
C ALA A 394 -18.07 15.17 24.95
N ALA A 395 -18.25 14.82 23.67
CA ALA A 395 -18.97 13.60 23.28
C ALA A 395 -18.16 12.33 23.61
N ASP A 396 -16.84 12.42 23.47
CA ASP A 396 -15.88 11.37 23.80
C ASP A 396 -14.48 11.98 23.96
N PRO A 397 -14.13 12.46 25.18
CA PRO A 397 -12.85 13.12 25.43
C PRO A 397 -11.67 12.15 25.28
N ILE A 398 -10.55 12.61 24.73
CA ILE A 398 -9.30 11.83 24.76
C ILE A 398 -8.81 11.73 26.20
N VAL A 399 -8.87 10.52 26.77
CA VAL A 399 -8.40 10.22 28.12
C VAL A 399 -6.96 9.72 28.06
N GLY A 400 -6.15 10.05 29.07
CA GLY A 400 -4.81 9.48 29.23
C GLY A 400 -3.70 10.07 28.36
N GLU A 401 -4.03 10.93 27.38
CA GLU A 401 -3.06 11.69 26.60
C GLU A 401 -2.28 12.68 27.47
N SER A 402 -0.97 12.76 27.26
CA SER A 402 -0.10 13.73 27.93
C SER A 402 1.02 14.20 27.02
N LEU A 403 1.42 15.45 27.15
CA LEU A 403 2.48 16.03 26.31
C LEU A 403 3.87 15.71 26.89
N ASN A 404 4.85 15.52 25.99
CA ASN A 404 6.24 15.20 26.30
C ASN A 404 6.40 13.89 27.10
N VAL A 405 5.60 12.88 26.77
CA VAL A 405 5.66 11.54 27.38
C VAL A 405 6.18 10.51 26.38
N ILE A 406 6.55 9.34 26.90
CA ILE A 406 6.97 8.19 26.09
C ILE A 406 5.80 7.79 25.18
N CYS A 407 6.03 7.67 23.88
CA CYS A 407 4.98 7.40 22.88
C CYS A 407 4.20 6.11 23.18
N SER A 408 4.88 5.02 23.54
CA SER A 408 4.25 3.76 23.97
C SER A 408 3.29 3.96 25.14
N GLN A 409 3.60 4.85 26.09
CA GLN A 409 2.74 5.15 27.23
C GLN A 409 1.52 5.99 26.81
N ASN A 410 1.70 6.90 25.85
CA ASN A 410 0.60 7.70 25.32
C ASN A 410 -0.43 6.83 24.57
N VAL A 411 0.06 5.97 23.66
CA VAL A 411 -0.77 5.01 22.91
C VAL A 411 -1.46 4.05 23.88
N LYS A 412 -0.71 3.46 24.82
CA LYS A 412 -1.28 2.57 25.84
C LYS A 412 -2.37 3.23 26.68
N ASN A 413 -2.31 4.53 26.91
CA ASN A 413 -3.23 5.22 27.81
C ASN A 413 -4.52 5.71 27.15
N SER A 414 -4.60 5.70 25.81
CA SER A 414 -5.76 6.23 25.08
C SER A 414 -6.17 5.30 23.94
N ASN A 415 -7.44 4.92 23.91
CA ASN A 415 -8.03 4.11 22.85
C ASN A 415 -8.27 4.91 21.55
N GLN A 416 -8.18 6.25 21.60
CA GLN A 416 -8.31 7.13 20.43
C GLN A 416 -6.97 7.33 19.69
N ILE A 417 -5.88 6.73 20.17
CA ILE A 417 -4.53 6.88 19.63
C ILE A 417 -3.94 5.51 19.30
N ALA A 418 -3.51 5.30 18.05
CA ALA A 418 -2.87 4.06 17.62
C ALA A 418 -1.56 4.32 16.89
N TRP A 419 -0.65 3.34 16.93
CA TRP A 419 0.69 3.44 16.34
C TRP A 419 0.94 2.30 15.34
N LYS A 420 1.56 2.64 14.21
CA LYS A 420 2.04 1.69 13.21
C LYS A 420 3.47 1.98 12.76
N ASN A 421 4.28 0.94 12.68
CA ASN A 421 5.57 0.94 11.99
C ASN A 421 5.41 0.58 10.52
N LEU A 422 6.19 1.22 9.65
CA LEU A 422 6.21 0.95 8.22
C LEU A 422 7.58 1.23 7.60
N THR A 423 7.84 0.63 6.43
CA THR A 423 9.06 0.91 5.66
C THR A 423 8.67 1.58 4.36
N ILE A 424 9.26 2.74 4.06
CA ILE A 424 9.09 3.41 2.78
C ILE A 424 10.16 2.84 1.83
N VAL A 425 9.72 2.25 0.71
CA VAL A 425 10.42 1.35 -0.24
C VAL A 425 10.32 -0.15 0.07
N ASP A 426 10.20 -0.96 -0.99
CA ASP A 426 10.12 -2.43 -0.89
C ASP A 426 11.48 -3.13 -0.75
N ASN A 427 12.57 -2.46 -1.14
CA ASN A 427 13.92 -3.00 -1.09
C ASN A 427 14.85 -2.07 -0.31
N VAL A 428 14.99 -2.33 0.98
CA VAL A 428 16.08 -1.75 1.77
C VAL A 428 17.32 -2.61 1.55
N ALA A 429 18.49 -1.98 1.40
CA ALA A 429 19.76 -2.71 1.45
C ALA A 429 19.81 -3.61 2.69
N ASN A 430 20.63 -4.68 2.66
CA ASN A 430 20.81 -5.60 3.81
C ASN A 430 21.18 -4.91 5.14
N LEU A 431 21.56 -3.63 5.10
CA LEU A 431 21.79 -2.74 6.24
C LEU A 431 20.60 -1.80 6.42
N VAL A 432 19.87 -1.96 7.51
CA VAL A 432 18.71 -1.16 7.89
C VAL A 432 19.05 -0.30 9.10
N PRO A 433 19.08 1.05 8.97
CA PRO A 433 19.35 1.92 10.10
C PRO A 433 18.17 1.94 11.09
N MET A 434 18.48 2.15 12.36
CA MET A 434 17.52 2.28 13.45
C MET A 434 18.04 3.32 14.45
N ILE A 435 17.17 4.19 14.94
CA ILE A 435 17.52 5.12 16.02
C ILE A 435 17.29 4.44 17.37
N VAL A 436 18.33 4.44 18.21
CA VAL A 436 18.29 3.99 19.59
C VAL A 436 18.39 5.22 20.49
N ARG A 437 17.30 5.53 21.21
CA ARG A 437 17.19 6.73 22.05
C ARG A 437 16.60 6.38 23.41
N ASN A 438 17.12 7.01 24.46
CA ASN A 438 16.51 6.95 25.79
C ASN A 438 15.64 8.19 26.04
N VAL A 439 14.33 7.98 26.11
CA VAL A 439 13.32 9.01 26.41
C VAL A 439 12.83 8.96 27.86
N SER A 440 13.35 8.05 28.68
CA SER A 440 13.03 7.95 30.10
C SER A 440 14.02 8.74 30.96
N ARG A 441 13.49 9.44 31.98
CA ARG A 441 14.29 10.18 32.97
C ARG A 441 14.76 9.29 34.15
N ASN A 442 14.32 8.03 34.20
CA ASN A 442 14.44 7.19 35.40
C ASN A 442 15.68 6.28 35.40
N GLY A 443 16.51 6.37 34.35
CA GLY A 443 17.67 5.52 34.13
C GLY A 443 18.54 6.02 32.98
N ASN A 444 19.80 5.56 32.99
CA ASN A 444 20.81 5.87 31.98
C ASN A 444 21.15 4.64 31.13
N PHE A 445 20.30 3.61 31.18
CA PHE A 445 20.53 2.34 30.54
C PHE A 445 19.25 1.86 29.88
N ILE A 446 19.39 1.33 28.68
CA ILE A 446 18.31 0.70 27.94
C ILE A 446 18.70 -0.74 27.59
N ASP A 447 17.71 -1.60 27.50
CA ASP A 447 17.82 -2.97 27.03
C ASP A 447 17.13 -3.07 25.67
N LEU A 448 17.73 -3.78 24.72
CA LEU A 448 17.09 -4.15 23.44
C LEU A 448 16.66 -5.61 23.51
N ASN A 449 15.37 -5.87 23.27
CA ASN A 449 14.79 -7.20 23.23
C ASN A 449 14.40 -7.55 21.79
N PHE A 450 14.85 -8.71 21.33
CA PHE A 450 14.48 -9.25 20.03
C PHE A 450 13.38 -10.29 20.22
N THR A 451 12.29 -10.17 19.47
CA THR A 451 11.15 -11.09 19.51
C THR A 451 10.61 -11.37 18.11
N VAL A 452 9.75 -12.38 17.99
CA VAL A 452 8.97 -12.69 16.78
C VAL A 452 7.50 -12.86 17.17
N PRO A 453 6.55 -12.69 16.23
CA PRO A 453 5.16 -13.04 16.49
C PRO A 453 5.00 -14.47 17.00
N ALA A 454 4.05 -14.71 17.90
CA ALA A 454 3.85 -16.03 18.50
C ALA A 454 3.58 -17.13 17.45
N ALA A 455 2.93 -16.77 16.34
CA ALA A 455 2.69 -17.65 15.19
C ALA A 455 3.98 -18.05 14.43
N GLU A 456 5.11 -17.38 14.64
CA GLU A 456 6.41 -17.72 14.04
C GLU A 456 7.37 -18.35 15.06
N ALA A 457 6.97 -18.58 16.31
CA ALA A 457 7.89 -19.05 17.36
C ALA A 457 8.57 -20.39 17.01
N ASN A 458 7.86 -21.29 16.32
CA ASN A 458 8.37 -22.60 15.89
C ASN A 458 9.04 -22.58 14.52
N ASP A 459 8.81 -21.53 13.73
CA ASP A 459 9.32 -21.33 12.37
C ASP A 459 9.58 -19.83 12.17
N SER A 460 10.76 -19.38 12.61
CA SER A 460 11.11 -17.95 12.68
C SER A 460 12.27 -17.62 11.75
N PHE A 461 12.44 -16.32 11.48
CA PHE A 461 13.59 -15.82 10.72
C PHE A 461 14.94 -16.36 11.23
N PHE A 462 15.10 -16.58 12.54
CA PHE A 462 16.35 -17.06 13.14
C PHE A 462 16.70 -18.52 12.78
N GLN A 463 15.77 -19.27 12.17
CA GLN A 463 16.05 -20.61 11.64
C GLN A 463 16.54 -20.58 10.18
N HIS A 464 16.18 -19.53 9.44
CA HIS A 464 16.39 -19.42 7.98
C HIS A 464 17.37 -18.30 7.58
N GLY A 465 17.63 -17.37 8.51
CA GLY A 465 18.37 -16.15 8.31
C GLY A 465 19.37 -15.87 9.43
N THR A 466 20.20 -14.86 9.22
CA THR A 466 21.10 -14.32 10.23
C THR A 466 20.76 -12.87 10.46
N LEU A 467 20.77 -12.44 11.73
CA LEU A 467 20.67 -11.04 12.10
C LEU A 467 21.93 -10.63 12.87
N ALA A 468 22.55 -9.54 12.44
CA ALA A 468 23.59 -8.87 13.21
C ALA A 468 23.20 -7.42 13.44
N ILE A 469 23.66 -6.83 14.55
CA ILE A 469 23.53 -5.41 14.83
C ILE A 469 24.92 -4.79 14.98
N ASP A 470 25.12 -3.68 14.29
CA ASP A 470 26.26 -2.78 14.47
C ASP A 470 25.82 -1.59 15.34
N LEU A 471 26.33 -1.55 16.56
CA LEU A 471 26.02 -0.51 17.54
C LEU A 471 26.78 0.81 17.29
N GLY A 472 27.73 0.85 16.33
CA GLY A 472 28.54 2.05 16.07
C GLY A 472 29.23 2.57 17.34
N GLU A 473 29.00 3.85 17.66
CA GLU A 473 29.59 4.51 18.85
C GLU A 473 29.15 3.89 20.19
N LEU A 474 28.01 3.19 20.23
CA LEU A 474 27.55 2.52 21.44
C LEU A 474 28.34 1.25 21.75
N PHE A 475 28.93 0.60 20.75
CA PHE A 475 29.65 -0.67 20.94
C PHE A 475 30.76 -0.57 22.01
N PRO A 476 31.74 0.36 21.91
CA PRO A 476 32.80 0.47 22.91
C PRO A 476 32.26 0.86 24.30
N ARG A 477 31.19 1.67 24.38
CA ARG A 477 30.59 2.07 25.66
C ARG A 477 29.90 0.90 26.35
N TRP A 478 29.16 0.10 25.59
CA TRP A 478 28.52 -1.12 26.07
C TRP A 478 29.55 -2.15 26.55
N LEU A 479 30.65 -2.33 25.80
CA LEU A 479 31.73 -3.24 26.18
C LEU A 479 32.42 -2.80 27.48
N GLN A 480 32.67 -1.49 27.66
CA GLN A 480 33.19 -0.93 28.92
C GLN A 480 32.23 -1.13 30.10
N ASN A 481 30.93 -1.18 29.84
CA ASN A 481 29.90 -1.46 30.83
C ASN A 481 29.64 -2.98 31.05
N GLY A 482 30.53 -3.83 30.54
CA GLY A 482 30.51 -5.28 30.75
C GLY A 482 29.85 -6.10 29.65
N GLY A 483 29.40 -5.47 28.55
CA GLY A 483 29.00 -6.18 27.32
C GLY A 483 27.95 -7.28 27.53
N ARG A 484 26.89 -7.00 28.28
CA ARG A 484 25.91 -8.01 28.72
C ARG A 484 24.80 -8.23 27.69
N GLY A 485 24.34 -9.47 27.61
CA GLY A 485 23.19 -9.87 26.80
C GLY A 485 23.06 -11.38 26.73
N GLU A 486 21.86 -11.87 26.41
CA GLU A 486 21.55 -13.28 26.24
C GLU A 486 21.24 -13.59 24.77
N GLY A 487 21.57 -14.80 24.30
CA GLY A 487 21.28 -15.18 22.92
C GLY A 487 22.04 -14.38 21.85
N ILE A 488 23.16 -13.75 22.21
CA ILE A 488 23.99 -12.94 21.31
C ILE A 488 25.42 -13.48 21.19
N LYS A 489 26.10 -13.13 20.08
CA LYS A 489 27.54 -13.41 19.88
C LYS A 489 28.24 -12.23 19.21
N VAL A 490 29.30 -11.73 19.82
CA VAL A 490 30.12 -10.66 19.24
C VAL A 490 31.15 -11.25 18.27
N ASP A 491 31.25 -10.70 17.06
CA ASP A 491 32.25 -11.08 16.06
C ASP A 491 33.55 -10.26 16.17
N PRO A 492 34.65 -10.68 15.49
CA PRO A 492 35.93 -9.98 15.57
C PRO A 492 35.92 -8.54 15.01
N ARG A 493 34.88 -8.17 14.25
CA ARG A 493 34.70 -6.80 13.72
C ARG A 493 33.85 -5.94 14.66
N GLY A 494 33.40 -6.48 15.80
CA GLY A 494 32.58 -5.77 16.78
C GLY A 494 31.08 -5.76 16.49
N ARG A 495 30.59 -6.58 15.54
CA ARG A 495 29.15 -6.73 15.31
C ARG A 495 28.57 -7.77 16.25
N ILE A 496 27.35 -7.55 16.71
CA ILE A 496 26.63 -8.45 17.62
C ILE A 496 25.64 -9.28 16.81
N HIS A 497 25.88 -10.59 16.70
CA HIS A 497 24.97 -11.54 16.05
C HIS A 497 23.87 -11.93 17.02
N ILE A 498 22.61 -11.82 16.58
CA ILE A 498 21.41 -12.20 17.32
C ILE A 498 21.07 -13.63 16.93
N LEU A 499 21.13 -14.55 17.89
CA LEU A 499 21.09 -16.00 17.61
C LEU A 499 19.69 -16.62 17.74
N ARG A 500 18.73 -15.93 18.37
CA ARG A 500 17.39 -16.47 18.69
C ARG A 500 16.38 -15.36 19.00
N ALA A 501 15.09 -15.69 18.92
CA ALA A 501 13.95 -14.80 19.08
C ALA A 501 13.62 -14.36 20.53
N ASP A 502 14.49 -14.63 21.49
CA ASP A 502 14.41 -14.16 22.89
C ASP A 502 15.72 -13.47 23.32
N ALA A 503 16.56 -13.09 22.34
CA ALA A 503 17.85 -12.48 22.60
C ALA A 503 17.72 -11.06 23.18
N THR A 504 18.70 -10.70 24.01
CA THR A 504 18.79 -9.40 24.66
C THR A 504 20.16 -8.76 24.45
N ILE A 505 20.19 -7.44 24.29
CA ILE A 505 21.38 -6.62 24.50
C ILE A 505 21.09 -5.73 25.70
N GLU A 506 21.80 -5.97 26.79
CA GLU A 506 21.45 -5.41 28.09
C GLU A 506 22.37 -4.25 28.47
N ARG A 507 21.78 -3.29 29.18
CA ARG A 507 22.44 -2.15 29.81
C ARG A 507 23.28 -1.32 28.84
N LEU A 508 22.73 -1.03 27.66
CA LEU A 508 23.30 -0.05 26.74
C LEU A 508 23.35 1.33 27.43
N PRO A 509 24.51 1.96 27.59
CA PRO A 509 24.64 3.25 28.26
C PRO A 509 24.17 4.38 27.36
N VAL A 510 22.89 4.74 27.50
CA VAL A 510 22.23 5.82 26.76
C VAL A 510 21.59 6.75 27.78
N ALA A 511 22.15 7.95 27.94
CA ALA A 511 21.63 8.94 28.87
C ALA A 511 20.27 9.50 28.39
N PHE A 512 19.51 10.11 29.30
CA PHE A 512 18.25 10.77 28.93
C PHE A 512 18.47 11.78 27.79
N ASN A 513 17.64 11.68 26.75
CA ASN A 513 17.72 12.43 25.49
C ASN A 513 18.96 12.18 24.62
N GLU A 514 19.79 11.20 24.97
CA GLU A 514 20.88 10.74 24.10
C GLU A 514 20.31 9.79 23.03
N GLN A 515 20.79 9.91 21.80
CA GLN A 515 20.37 9.09 20.67
C GLN A 515 21.57 8.62 19.85
N PHE A 516 21.45 7.43 19.27
CA PHE A 516 22.48 6.81 18.45
C PHE A 516 21.84 6.14 17.23
N LEU A 517 22.52 6.24 16.10
CA LEU A 517 22.18 5.47 14.90
C LEU A 517 22.88 4.11 15.01
N VAL A 518 22.11 3.03 14.93
CA VAL A 518 22.61 1.66 14.85
C VAL A 518 22.15 1.02 13.55
N ASN A 519 22.87 0.03 13.05
CA ASN A 519 22.50 -0.66 11.81
C ASN A 519 22.19 -2.13 12.08
N LEU A 520 21.01 -2.56 11.66
CA LEU A 520 20.65 -3.97 11.60
C LEU A 520 21.11 -4.53 10.26
N GLN A 521 21.74 -5.69 10.29
CA GLN A 521 22.20 -6.41 9.12
C GLN A 521 21.48 -7.75 9.03
N PHE A 522 20.54 -7.84 8.10
CA PHE A 522 19.87 -9.10 7.76
C PHE A 522 20.72 -9.85 6.73
N GLY A 523 20.82 -11.17 6.88
CA GLY A 523 21.61 -12.04 6.01
C GLY A 523 21.01 -13.44 5.91
N ARG A 524 21.58 -14.29 5.05
CA ARG A 524 21.08 -15.65 4.79
C ARG A 524 21.61 -16.67 5.81
N GLY A 525 20.72 -17.56 6.27
CA GLY A 525 20.99 -18.61 7.26
C GLY A 525 20.99 -20.04 6.73
N GLY A 526 20.76 -20.28 5.43
CA GLY A 526 20.76 -21.62 4.83
C GLY A 526 19.80 -21.72 3.63
N PRO A 527 19.69 -22.90 2.99
CA PRO A 527 18.69 -23.14 1.94
C PRO A 527 17.27 -23.20 2.56
N ILE A 528 16.34 -22.41 2.00
CA ILE A 528 14.93 -22.38 2.39
C ILE A 528 14.23 -23.62 1.81
N PRO A 529 13.56 -24.46 2.62
CA PRO A 529 12.76 -25.57 2.10
C PRO A 529 11.60 -25.05 1.24
N CYS A 530 11.34 -25.71 0.10
CA CYS A 530 10.25 -25.34 -0.83
C CYS A 530 8.82 -25.56 -0.28
N ALA A 531 8.67 -25.80 1.02
CA ALA A 531 7.42 -26.25 1.64
C ALA A 531 6.85 -25.26 2.67
N ASP A 532 7.42 -24.06 2.83
CA ASP A 532 6.78 -23.02 3.62
C ASP A 532 5.96 -22.09 2.74
N ASP A 533 4.65 -22.06 3.00
CA ASP A 533 3.69 -21.06 2.51
C ASP A 533 4.07 -19.63 2.99
N ARG A 534 5.05 -19.54 3.90
CA ARG A 534 5.51 -18.32 4.54
C ARG A 534 6.66 -17.67 3.78
N THR A 535 6.30 -16.68 2.96
CA THR A 535 7.25 -15.83 2.20
C THR A 535 7.76 -14.61 2.99
N VAL A 536 7.25 -14.39 4.20
CA VAL A 536 7.52 -13.23 5.05
C VAL A 536 7.72 -13.66 6.50
N TYR A 537 8.84 -13.25 7.09
CA TYR A 537 9.12 -13.39 8.51
C TYR A 537 9.15 -12.03 9.18
N ASN A 538 8.79 -11.96 10.46
CA ASN A 538 8.78 -10.72 11.23
C ASN A 538 9.83 -10.76 12.33
N VAL A 539 10.66 -9.73 12.39
CA VAL A 539 11.61 -9.52 13.49
C VAL A 539 11.24 -8.24 14.23
N ARG A 540 10.95 -8.36 15.52
CA ARG A 540 10.62 -7.24 16.41
C ARG A 540 11.82 -6.87 17.26
N VAL A 541 12.11 -5.59 17.37
CA VAL A 541 13.13 -5.02 18.25
C VAL A 541 12.46 -3.99 19.16
N ALA A 542 12.47 -4.24 20.48
CA ALA A 542 11.86 -3.32 21.45
C ALA A 542 12.93 -2.78 22.41
N ALA A 543 12.87 -1.48 22.74
CA ALA A 543 13.70 -0.92 23.80
C ALA A 543 12.92 -0.82 25.10
N ARG A 544 13.59 -1.20 26.20
CA ARG A 544 13.06 -1.12 27.54
C ARG A 544 14.03 -0.41 28.47
N GLU A 545 13.48 0.32 29.42
CA GLU A 545 14.21 0.74 30.60
C GLU A 545 13.61 0.01 31.81
N ARG A 546 14.33 -0.99 32.32
CA ARG A 546 13.77 -1.95 33.29
C ARG A 546 12.48 -2.56 32.71
N ASP A 547 11.36 -2.45 33.41
CA ASP A 547 10.07 -2.98 32.97
C ASP A 547 9.30 -2.01 32.04
N THR A 548 9.77 -0.77 31.88
CA THR A 548 9.10 0.26 31.07
C THR A 548 9.43 0.07 29.60
N LEU A 549 8.41 -0.18 28.77
CA LEU A 549 8.53 -0.21 27.31
C LEU A 549 8.69 1.22 26.78
N LEU A 550 9.79 1.52 26.09
CA LEU A 550 10.01 2.83 25.46
C LEU A 550 9.36 2.89 24.07
N GLY A 551 9.43 1.78 23.33
CA GLY A 551 8.97 1.65 21.96
C GLY A 551 9.62 0.45 21.28
N GLY A 552 9.32 0.27 20.00
CA GLY A 552 9.91 -0.80 19.21
C GLY A 552 9.68 -0.61 17.73
N ASN A 553 10.32 -1.49 16.97
CA ASN A 553 10.24 -1.58 15.52
C ASN A 553 9.98 -3.01 15.09
N THR A 554 9.25 -3.16 13.99
CA THR A 554 9.01 -4.47 13.36
C THR A 554 9.50 -4.42 11.93
N TYR A 555 10.31 -5.42 11.58
CA TYR A 555 10.88 -5.60 10.26
C TYR A 555 10.25 -6.82 9.61
N GLU A 556 9.51 -6.59 8.52
CA GLU A 556 9.15 -7.66 7.59
C GLU A 556 10.38 -8.04 6.77
N VAL A 557 10.84 -9.27 6.94
CA VAL A 557 11.96 -9.84 6.21
C VAL A 557 11.41 -10.82 5.20
N ARG A 558 11.62 -10.50 3.92
CA ARG A 558 11.40 -11.40 2.79
C ARG A 558 12.78 -11.92 2.41
N PRO A 559 13.16 -13.14 2.85
CA PRO A 559 14.44 -13.69 2.43
C PRO A 559 14.41 -13.75 0.90
N GLU A 560 15.27 -12.97 0.25
CA GLU A 560 15.35 -12.93 -1.21
C GLU A 560 15.45 -14.38 -1.71
N ALA A 561 14.42 -14.83 -2.41
CA ALA A 561 14.39 -16.13 -3.02
C ALA A 561 15.55 -16.17 -4.02
N VAL A 562 16.69 -16.78 -3.65
CA VAL A 562 17.54 -17.32 -4.70
C VAL A 562 16.68 -18.36 -5.36
N ARG A 563 16.39 -18.19 -6.65
CA ARG A 563 15.97 -19.31 -7.47
C ARG A 563 17.18 -20.23 -7.61
N PRO A 564 17.19 -21.41 -6.94
CA PRO A 564 17.56 -22.57 -7.72
C PRO A 564 16.52 -23.70 -7.57
N SER A 565 15.91 -23.98 -8.71
CA SER A 565 15.05 -25.12 -9.10
C SER A 565 13.61 -25.13 -8.59
N PRO A 566 12.59 -25.07 -9.48
CA PRO A 566 12.66 -25.20 -10.94
C PRO A 566 12.71 -23.84 -11.67
N SER A 567 13.71 -23.62 -12.51
CA SER A 567 13.73 -22.45 -13.39
C SER A 567 12.69 -22.62 -14.50
N VAL A 568 11.85 -21.60 -14.68
CA VAL A 568 10.98 -21.45 -15.84
C VAL A 568 11.52 -20.30 -16.66
N VAL A 569 11.99 -20.61 -17.87
CA VAL A 569 12.52 -19.62 -18.81
C VAL A 569 11.58 -19.57 -20.01
N ILE A 570 11.24 -18.36 -20.46
CA ILE A 570 10.54 -18.20 -21.73
C ILE A 570 11.59 -18.17 -22.85
N THR A 571 11.52 -19.17 -23.73
CA THR A 571 12.32 -19.21 -24.96
C THR A 571 11.46 -18.76 -26.13
N ALA A 572 11.91 -17.72 -26.83
CA ALA A 572 11.28 -17.28 -28.07
C ALA A 572 11.63 -18.25 -29.21
N ILE A 573 10.63 -18.94 -29.76
CA ILE A 573 10.80 -19.86 -30.90
C ILE A 573 10.88 -19.07 -32.21
N THR A 574 10.20 -17.93 -32.26
CA THR A 574 10.37 -16.89 -33.29
C THR A 574 10.93 -15.64 -32.63
N PRO A 575 11.52 -14.68 -33.39
CA PRO A 575 11.99 -13.42 -32.83
C PRO A 575 10.92 -12.70 -31.99
N LEU A 576 11.32 -12.17 -30.83
CA LEU A 576 10.44 -11.44 -29.89
C LEU A 576 9.89 -10.15 -30.49
N ILE A 577 10.65 -9.55 -31.40
CA ILE A 577 10.23 -8.43 -32.24
C ILE A 577 9.90 -8.99 -33.62
N ASN A 578 8.65 -8.87 -34.04
CA ASN A 578 8.18 -9.41 -35.31
C ASN A 578 7.43 -8.37 -36.14
N CYS A 579 8.14 -7.82 -37.12
CA CYS A 579 7.65 -6.73 -37.98
C CYS A 579 7.01 -7.21 -39.29
N ARG A 580 6.84 -8.53 -39.48
CA ARG A 580 6.36 -9.12 -40.76
C ARG A 580 5.17 -10.06 -40.60
N SER A 581 4.93 -10.59 -39.42
CA SER A 581 3.83 -11.53 -39.15
C SER A 581 3.02 -11.08 -37.93
N SER A 582 1.80 -11.58 -37.80
CA SER A 582 0.88 -11.22 -36.73
C SER A 582 1.13 -11.97 -35.41
N SER A 583 2.24 -12.70 -35.26
CA SER A 583 2.45 -13.52 -34.06
C SER A 583 3.91 -13.83 -33.72
N VAL A 584 4.17 -14.00 -32.42
CA VAL A 584 5.40 -14.54 -31.85
C VAL A 584 5.10 -15.84 -31.11
N VAL A 585 5.88 -16.89 -31.33
CA VAL A 585 5.74 -18.17 -30.63
C VAL A 585 6.73 -18.22 -29.47
N LEU A 586 6.21 -18.39 -28.26
CA LEU A 586 6.96 -18.56 -27.02
C LEU A 586 6.86 -20.00 -26.53
N ARG A 587 7.91 -20.50 -25.89
CA ARG A 587 7.94 -21.79 -25.21
C ARG A 587 8.38 -21.61 -23.76
N ALA A 588 7.64 -22.19 -22.83
CA ALA A 588 8.02 -22.29 -21.43
C ALA A 588 8.96 -23.48 -21.25
N ASP A 589 10.23 -23.22 -21.00
CA ASP A 589 11.23 -24.21 -20.64
C ASP A 589 11.33 -24.30 -19.11
N ALA A 590 10.69 -25.31 -18.54
CA ALA A 590 10.61 -25.55 -17.10
C ALA A 590 11.38 -26.81 -16.70
N THR A 591 12.24 -26.71 -15.69
CA THR A 591 13.01 -27.88 -15.16
C THR A 591 12.43 -28.34 -13.84
N PRO A 592 11.66 -29.44 -13.74
CA PRO A 592 10.95 -29.79 -12.52
C PRO A 592 11.86 -29.97 -11.29
N PRO A 593 11.39 -29.62 -10.08
CA PRO A 593 12.15 -29.82 -8.85
C PRO A 593 12.23 -31.33 -8.52
N PRO A 594 13.19 -31.78 -7.70
CA PRO A 594 13.27 -33.18 -7.28
C PRO A 594 11.95 -33.68 -6.69
N GLY A 595 11.33 -34.69 -7.31
CA GLY A 595 10.05 -35.25 -6.88
C GLY A 595 8.80 -34.49 -7.35
N GLY A 596 8.96 -33.39 -8.10
CA GLY A 596 7.86 -32.69 -8.78
C GLY A 596 7.80 -33.05 -10.27
N ALA A 597 6.61 -33.24 -10.81
CA ALA A 597 6.33 -33.28 -12.25
C ALA A 597 5.44 -32.08 -12.61
N ILE A 598 5.62 -31.50 -13.80
CA ILE A 598 4.79 -30.36 -14.25
C ILE A 598 3.33 -30.82 -14.39
N THR A 599 2.41 -30.09 -13.76
CA THR A 599 0.96 -30.37 -13.80
C THR A 599 0.20 -29.37 -14.67
N SER A 600 0.62 -28.10 -14.72
CA SER A 600 -0.03 -27.07 -15.55
C SER A 600 0.89 -25.91 -15.90
N TYR A 601 0.56 -25.22 -17.00
CA TYR A 601 1.08 -23.90 -17.35
C TYR A 601 -0.06 -22.87 -17.27
N ARG A 602 0.27 -21.61 -17.00
CA ARG A 602 -0.65 -20.49 -17.10
C ARG A 602 0.09 -19.26 -17.57
N TRP A 603 -0.28 -18.75 -18.74
CA TRP A 603 0.34 -17.56 -19.32
C TRP A 603 -0.36 -16.28 -18.88
N PHE A 604 0.42 -15.21 -18.80
CA PHE A 604 -0.03 -13.86 -18.49
C PHE A 604 0.53 -12.90 -19.53
N ARG A 605 -0.21 -11.81 -19.77
CA ARG A 605 0.23 -10.65 -20.55
C ARG A 605 0.00 -9.41 -19.70
N ASP A 606 1.06 -8.66 -19.42
CA ASP A 606 1.02 -7.45 -18.59
C ASP A 606 0.38 -7.72 -17.22
N GLY A 607 0.72 -8.86 -16.61
CA GLY A 607 0.17 -9.33 -15.33
C GLY A 607 -1.26 -9.89 -15.39
N ILE A 608 -1.97 -9.77 -16.51
CA ILE A 608 -3.34 -10.28 -16.68
C ILE A 608 -3.30 -11.73 -17.19
N PRO A 609 -4.00 -12.68 -16.56
CA PRO A 609 -4.01 -14.07 -17.01
C PRO A 609 -4.67 -14.22 -18.37
N LEU A 610 -4.05 -14.97 -19.28
CA LEU A 610 -4.63 -15.33 -20.57
C LEU A 610 -5.53 -16.57 -20.42
N PRO A 611 -6.86 -16.43 -20.47
CA PRO A 611 -7.76 -17.55 -20.26
C PRO A 611 -7.58 -18.59 -21.38
N ASN A 612 -7.50 -19.87 -21.00
CA ASN A 612 -7.30 -21.04 -21.86
C ASN A 612 -5.86 -21.26 -22.38
N GLU A 613 -4.91 -20.37 -22.08
CA GLU A 613 -3.50 -20.58 -22.44
C GLU A 613 -2.78 -21.37 -21.34
N GLN A 614 -2.96 -22.69 -21.38
CA GLN A 614 -2.46 -23.63 -20.36
C GLN A 614 -1.42 -24.63 -20.90
N GLN A 615 -0.91 -24.37 -22.10
CA GLN A 615 0.06 -25.21 -22.78
C GLN A 615 1.48 -24.69 -22.57
N MET A 616 2.47 -25.56 -22.80
CA MET A 616 3.89 -25.18 -22.75
C MET A 616 4.29 -24.15 -23.84
N PHE A 617 3.49 -24.05 -24.92
CA PHE A 617 3.69 -23.08 -25.99
C PHE A 617 2.60 -22.01 -25.93
N LEU A 618 2.97 -20.77 -26.22
CA LEU A 618 2.05 -19.66 -26.41
C LEU A 618 2.29 -19.04 -27.80
N THR A 619 1.22 -18.79 -28.55
CA THR A 619 1.28 -17.97 -29.77
C THR A 619 0.77 -16.58 -29.43
N ALA A 620 1.68 -15.68 -29.07
CA ALA A 620 1.36 -14.28 -28.80
C ALA A 620 0.95 -13.60 -30.11
N THR A 621 -0.22 -12.96 -30.14
CA THR A 621 -0.72 -12.20 -31.30
C THR A 621 -0.86 -10.70 -31.02
N SER A 622 -0.37 -10.25 -29.88
CA SER A 622 -0.37 -8.85 -29.47
C SER A 622 0.93 -8.53 -28.74
N SER A 623 1.41 -7.31 -28.88
CA SER A 623 2.53 -6.81 -28.08
C SER A 623 2.19 -6.83 -26.59
N GLY A 624 3.21 -6.93 -25.75
CA GLY A 624 3.08 -6.93 -24.28
C GLY A 624 4.20 -7.71 -23.61
N SER A 625 4.24 -7.65 -22.28
CA SER A 625 5.17 -8.39 -21.45
C SER A 625 4.54 -9.72 -21.03
N TYR A 626 5.11 -10.84 -21.49
CA TYR A 626 4.57 -12.18 -21.25
C TYR A 626 5.31 -12.88 -20.11
N THR A 627 4.56 -13.44 -19.16
CA THR A 627 5.09 -14.35 -18.12
C THR A 627 4.31 -15.65 -18.12
N VAL A 628 4.91 -16.71 -17.57
CA VAL A 628 4.25 -18.02 -17.43
C VAL A 628 4.47 -18.61 -16.04
N LEU A 629 3.38 -18.99 -15.38
CA LEU A 629 3.36 -19.72 -14.12
C LEU A 629 3.27 -21.23 -14.42
N VAL A 630 4.20 -22.01 -13.88
CA VAL A 630 4.24 -23.47 -14.02
C VAL A 630 4.02 -24.10 -12.66
N THR A 631 3.02 -24.99 -12.58
CA THR A 631 2.66 -25.74 -11.38
C THR A 631 3.24 -27.14 -11.42
N TYR A 632 3.63 -27.66 -10.26
CA TYR A 632 4.23 -28.97 -10.09
C TYR A 632 3.42 -29.86 -9.15
N SER A 633 3.52 -31.19 -9.33
CA SER A 633 2.76 -32.21 -8.60
C SER A 633 3.07 -32.29 -7.11
N ASN A 634 4.15 -31.66 -6.67
CA ASN A 634 4.54 -31.54 -5.27
C ASN A 634 4.01 -30.26 -4.61
N GLY A 635 3.17 -29.48 -5.30
CA GLY A 635 2.56 -28.25 -4.80
C GLY A 635 3.40 -26.98 -5.02
N CYS A 636 4.58 -27.08 -5.64
CA CYS A 636 5.36 -25.90 -6.01
C CYS A 636 4.75 -25.20 -7.24
N ASP A 637 4.91 -23.88 -7.32
CA ASP A 637 4.69 -23.07 -8.51
C ASP A 637 5.97 -22.30 -8.87
N SER A 638 6.17 -21.95 -10.13
CA SER A 638 7.28 -21.10 -10.56
C SER A 638 6.87 -20.19 -11.71
N LEU A 639 7.02 -18.88 -11.52
CA LEU A 639 6.75 -17.85 -12.52
C LEU A 639 8.01 -17.51 -13.30
N SER A 640 7.95 -17.38 -14.62
CA SER A 640 9.10 -16.94 -15.43
C SER A 640 9.45 -15.47 -15.18
N ASP A 641 10.65 -15.06 -15.61
CA ASP A 641 10.93 -13.65 -15.88
C ASP A 641 10.08 -13.17 -17.08
N PRO A 642 9.78 -11.86 -17.18
CA PRO A 642 9.00 -11.32 -18.29
C PRO A 642 9.75 -11.42 -19.64
N ALA A 643 9.02 -11.81 -20.68
CA ALA A 643 9.48 -11.79 -22.06
C ALA A 643 8.74 -10.68 -22.83
N PRO A 644 9.42 -9.57 -23.22
CA PRO A 644 8.80 -8.51 -24.00
C PRO A 644 8.58 -9.01 -25.42
N VAL A 645 7.33 -8.96 -25.89
CA VAL A 645 6.96 -9.27 -27.27
C VAL A 645 6.48 -7.99 -27.94
N HIS A 646 7.03 -7.71 -29.13
CA HIS A 646 6.56 -6.64 -30.00
C HIS A 646 6.07 -7.22 -31.33
N ILE A 647 4.81 -6.95 -31.65
CA ILE A 647 4.17 -7.30 -32.93
C ILE A 647 3.65 -6.01 -33.55
N GLY A 648 4.24 -5.61 -34.67
CA GLY A 648 3.99 -4.30 -35.25
C GLY A 648 4.35 -4.21 -36.73
N THR A 649 4.18 -3.02 -37.28
CA THR A 649 4.66 -2.64 -38.62
C THR A 649 5.71 -1.56 -38.47
N ARG A 650 6.47 -1.29 -39.54
CA ARG A 650 7.39 -0.15 -39.60
C ARG A 650 6.72 1.15 -39.14
N PRO A 651 7.39 1.99 -38.33
CA PRO A 651 6.92 3.33 -37.99
C PRO A 651 6.59 4.15 -39.25
N PRO A 652 5.60 5.06 -39.18
CA PRO A 652 5.22 5.87 -40.34
C PRO A 652 6.33 6.83 -40.80
N ASN A 653 7.23 7.20 -39.89
CA ASN A 653 8.39 8.07 -40.10
C ASN A 653 9.73 7.30 -40.21
N ASP A 654 9.68 6.03 -40.57
CA ASP A 654 10.81 5.19 -40.99
C ASP A 654 11.38 5.62 -42.36
N ASP A 655 11.26 6.88 -42.75
CA ASP A 655 11.76 7.45 -44.00
C ASP A 655 11.84 8.98 -43.84
N PRO A 656 12.93 9.64 -44.25
CA PRO A 656 13.09 11.08 -44.08
C PRO A 656 12.03 11.90 -44.81
N CYS A 657 11.57 11.48 -45.99
CA CYS A 657 10.47 12.15 -46.69
C CYS A 657 9.10 11.97 -46.00
N ARG A 658 9.02 11.13 -44.97
CA ARG A 658 7.86 10.99 -44.08
C ARG A 658 8.14 11.47 -42.66
N ALA A 659 9.16 12.30 -42.49
CA ALA A 659 9.47 12.90 -41.20
C ALA A 659 8.25 13.61 -40.61
N ILE A 660 7.98 13.35 -39.33
CA ILE A 660 6.87 13.97 -38.60
C ILE A 660 7.31 15.35 -38.10
N HIS A 661 6.49 16.38 -38.31
CA HIS A 661 6.77 17.72 -37.79
C HIS A 661 6.51 17.80 -36.29
N VAL A 662 7.43 18.41 -35.56
CA VAL A 662 7.33 18.67 -34.11
C VAL A 662 7.42 20.17 -33.87
N ASP A 663 6.41 20.71 -33.19
CA ASP A 663 6.38 22.12 -32.79
C ASP A 663 7.27 22.37 -31.56
N MET A 664 7.76 23.61 -31.42
CA MET A 664 8.63 23.99 -30.30
C MET A 664 7.89 23.88 -28.96
N GLY A 665 8.49 23.17 -28.00
CA GLY A 665 7.92 22.92 -26.67
C GLY A 665 6.95 21.73 -26.61
N ASP A 666 6.65 21.07 -27.73
CA ASP A 666 5.88 19.82 -27.74
C ASP A 666 6.80 18.61 -27.49
N HIS A 667 6.19 17.53 -26.99
CA HIS A 667 6.86 16.24 -26.75
C HIS A 667 6.36 15.23 -27.80
N ALA A 668 7.27 14.64 -28.58
CA ALA A 668 6.94 13.65 -29.59
C ALA A 668 7.45 12.26 -29.19
N GLU A 669 6.57 11.28 -29.07
CA GLU A 669 6.96 9.89 -28.86
C GLU A 669 7.51 9.28 -30.15
N PHE A 670 8.56 8.46 -30.01
CA PHE A 670 9.16 7.68 -31.10
C PHE A 670 9.30 6.20 -30.74
N GLU A 671 9.28 5.33 -31.76
CA GLU A 671 9.36 3.87 -31.61
C GLU A 671 10.35 3.29 -32.63
N LEU A 672 11.35 2.52 -32.17
CA LEU A 672 12.42 1.98 -33.01
C LEU A 672 12.29 0.47 -33.32
N PHE A 673 11.35 -0.26 -32.69
CA PHE A 673 11.25 -1.74 -32.80
C PHE A 673 11.21 -2.29 -34.23
N CYS A 674 10.56 -1.57 -35.14
CA CYS A 674 10.43 -1.98 -36.53
C CYS A 674 11.00 -0.97 -37.52
N ALA A 675 11.71 0.06 -37.03
CA ALA A 675 12.43 1.01 -37.86
C ALA A 675 13.60 0.34 -38.57
N THR A 676 14.09 0.94 -39.65
CA THR A 676 15.20 0.43 -40.45
C THR A 676 15.96 1.56 -41.13
N ALA A 677 17.27 1.37 -41.26
CA ALA A 677 18.09 2.16 -42.15
C ALA A 677 17.75 1.88 -43.62
N GLN A 678 17.47 2.93 -44.39
CA GLN A 678 17.35 2.83 -45.83
C GLN A 678 18.74 2.66 -46.49
N PRO A 679 18.82 2.02 -47.67
CA PRO A 679 20.10 1.91 -48.38
C PRO A 679 20.72 3.28 -48.68
N GLY A 680 21.91 3.52 -48.12
CA GLY A 680 22.64 4.78 -48.32
C GLY A 680 22.19 5.93 -47.42
N GLU A 681 21.34 5.65 -46.44
CA GLU A 681 20.92 6.64 -45.46
C GLU A 681 22.12 7.28 -44.76
N VAL A 682 22.01 8.57 -44.51
CA VAL A 682 23.10 9.37 -43.94
C VAL A 682 23.41 8.98 -42.50
N THR A 683 24.67 9.14 -42.14
CA THR A 683 25.16 9.04 -40.77
C THR A 683 26.02 10.28 -40.47
N PRO A 684 25.96 10.86 -39.25
CA PRO A 684 26.87 11.91 -38.86
C PRO A 684 28.33 11.43 -38.71
N GLY A 685 28.54 10.10 -38.67
CA GLY A 685 29.85 9.48 -38.43
C GLY A 685 30.30 9.58 -36.97
N ALA A 686 31.56 9.18 -36.73
CA ALA A 686 32.13 9.16 -35.39
C ALA A 686 32.45 10.57 -34.89
N GLY A 687 31.97 10.87 -33.69
CA GLY A 687 32.23 12.10 -32.95
C GLY A 687 33.70 12.35 -32.62
N SER A 688 34.06 13.62 -32.48
CA SER A 688 35.42 14.03 -32.13
C SER A 688 35.69 14.00 -30.62
N GLY A 689 36.97 13.93 -30.22
CA GLY A 689 37.37 14.08 -28.82
C GLY A 689 37.55 12.78 -28.00
N PRO A 690 37.66 12.90 -26.65
CA PRO A 690 37.92 11.79 -25.74
C PRO A 690 36.67 10.91 -25.51
N GLN A 691 36.84 9.78 -24.80
CA GLN A 691 35.76 8.82 -24.48
C GLN A 691 34.99 8.32 -25.72
N GLY A 692 35.70 8.08 -26.82
CA GLY A 692 35.09 7.52 -28.04
C GLY A 692 34.27 8.53 -28.86
N GLY A 693 34.17 9.80 -28.46
CA GLY A 693 33.39 10.81 -29.20
C GLY A 693 31.90 10.84 -28.87
N CYS A 694 31.44 9.98 -27.94
CA CYS A 694 30.03 9.87 -27.56
C CYS A 694 29.42 11.18 -27.04
N TYR A 695 30.22 11.99 -26.34
CA TYR A 695 29.81 13.29 -25.78
C TYR A 695 29.97 14.48 -26.73
N SER A 696 30.37 14.23 -27.98
CA SER A 696 30.57 15.29 -28.95
C SER A 696 29.23 15.76 -29.52
N HIS A 697 29.21 16.99 -30.03
CA HIS A 697 28.05 17.53 -30.76
C HIS A 697 28.24 17.45 -32.30
N ASP A 698 29.23 16.69 -32.77
CA ASP A 698 29.59 16.56 -34.20
C ASP A 698 29.51 15.13 -34.74
N GLY A 699 29.08 14.15 -33.93
CA GLY A 699 28.92 12.76 -34.36
C GLY A 699 28.45 11.83 -33.25
N TRP A 700 28.28 10.55 -33.58
CA TRP A 700 27.91 9.48 -32.65
C TRP A 700 29.14 8.79 -32.03
N CYS A 701 28.95 7.89 -31.07
CA CYS A 701 30.04 7.09 -30.52
C CYS A 701 30.85 6.41 -31.63
N ARG A 702 32.19 6.48 -31.55
CA ARG A 702 33.09 5.85 -32.53
C ARG A 702 32.90 4.34 -32.69
N ASP A 703 32.41 3.69 -31.64
CA ASP A 703 32.19 2.25 -31.64
C ASP A 703 30.88 1.85 -32.35
N ASP A 704 29.98 2.82 -32.63
CA ASP A 704 28.77 2.61 -33.43
C ASP A 704 28.36 3.85 -34.26
N PRO A 705 29.13 4.22 -35.30
CA PRO A 705 28.88 5.44 -36.06
C PRO A 705 27.93 5.23 -37.24
N GLU A 706 27.27 4.08 -37.38
CA GLU A 706 26.48 3.74 -38.57
C GLU A 706 25.00 3.64 -38.20
N VAL A 707 24.12 4.11 -39.09
CA VAL A 707 22.67 4.08 -38.86
C VAL A 707 22.10 2.66 -39.02
N GLN A 708 21.21 2.23 -38.12
CA GLN A 708 20.61 0.89 -38.19
C GLN A 708 19.07 0.86 -38.21
N ASN A 709 18.40 1.56 -37.30
CA ASN A 709 16.96 1.50 -37.06
C ASN A 709 16.37 2.91 -36.86
N SER A 710 16.60 3.79 -37.83
CA SER A 710 16.30 5.21 -37.69
C SER A 710 14.83 5.59 -37.93
N VAL A 711 14.41 6.64 -37.24
CA VAL A 711 13.16 7.36 -37.50
C VAL A 711 13.44 8.86 -37.65
N TRP A 712 12.55 9.53 -38.38
CA TRP A 712 12.77 10.91 -38.80
C TRP A 712 11.70 11.88 -38.29
N TYR A 713 12.14 13.05 -37.87
CA TYR A 713 11.29 14.18 -37.48
C TYR A 713 11.76 15.47 -38.16
N THR A 714 10.93 16.50 -38.18
CA THR A 714 11.33 17.85 -38.62
C THR A 714 10.90 18.90 -37.61
N PHE A 715 11.59 20.03 -37.60
CA PHE A 715 11.17 21.22 -36.87
C PHE A 715 11.46 22.49 -37.68
N THR A 716 10.77 23.58 -37.34
CA THR A 716 11.03 24.90 -37.93
C THR A 716 11.90 25.72 -36.99
N ALA A 717 13.05 26.20 -37.45
CA ALA A 717 14.00 26.95 -36.62
C ALA A 717 13.37 28.23 -36.04
N PRO A 718 13.57 28.51 -34.75
CA PRO A 718 13.00 29.68 -34.09
C PRO A 718 13.70 30.96 -34.56
N ARG A 719 13.13 32.12 -34.23
CA ARG A 719 13.73 33.43 -34.56
C ARG A 719 15.14 33.62 -34.02
N SER A 720 15.45 33.01 -32.88
CA SER A 720 16.76 33.04 -32.27
C SER A 720 17.82 32.30 -33.06
N GLY A 721 17.43 31.39 -33.97
CA GLY A 721 18.35 30.50 -34.67
C GLY A 721 19.07 29.50 -33.75
N VAL A 722 18.57 29.31 -32.51
CA VAL A 722 19.18 28.46 -31.49
C VAL A 722 18.12 27.59 -30.81
N VAL A 723 18.41 26.30 -30.69
CA VAL A 723 17.54 25.29 -30.07
C VAL A 723 18.32 24.36 -29.15
N THR A 724 17.62 23.74 -28.20
CA THR A 724 18.11 22.58 -27.45
C THR A 724 17.24 21.38 -27.79
N LEU A 725 17.85 20.25 -28.13
CA LEU A 725 17.14 19.00 -28.44
C LEU A 725 17.52 17.91 -27.47
N HIS A 726 16.55 17.09 -27.09
CA HIS A 726 16.73 15.87 -26.31
C HIS A 726 15.91 14.75 -26.94
N ALA A 727 16.52 13.59 -27.18
CA ALA A 727 15.80 12.39 -27.63
C ALA A 727 16.20 11.26 -26.70
N GLY A 728 15.27 10.73 -25.91
CA GLY A 728 15.62 9.73 -24.90
C GLY A 728 14.43 9.36 -24.02
N HIS A 729 14.66 8.56 -22.99
CA HIS A 729 13.57 8.05 -22.16
C HIS A 729 13.11 9.09 -21.12
N GLN A 730 11.90 9.65 -21.29
CA GLN A 730 11.23 10.42 -20.23
C GLN A 730 10.36 9.52 -19.35
N SER A 731 10.96 8.69 -18.51
CA SER A 731 10.23 8.22 -17.33
C SER A 731 11.15 7.97 -16.14
N HIS A 732 10.69 8.46 -14.99
CA HIS A 732 11.18 8.16 -13.66
C HIS A 732 10.73 6.77 -13.18
N ASP A 733 10.35 5.87 -14.09
CA ASP A 733 9.79 4.55 -13.77
C ASP A 733 10.89 3.47 -13.83
N VAL A 734 11.07 2.76 -12.73
CA VAL A 734 12.17 1.80 -12.48
C VAL A 734 11.90 0.41 -13.07
N ASP A 735 11.09 0.31 -14.13
CA ASP A 735 10.96 -0.93 -14.89
C ASP A 735 12.10 -1.05 -15.91
N HIS A 736 13.19 -1.68 -15.47
CA HIS A 736 14.45 -1.94 -16.18
C HIS A 736 14.34 -2.83 -17.46
N GLY A 737 13.20 -2.88 -18.13
CA GLY A 737 12.96 -3.72 -19.31
C GLY A 737 12.92 -3.00 -20.67
N LEU A 738 12.90 -1.67 -20.69
CA LEU A 738 12.63 -0.87 -21.91
C LEU A 738 13.48 0.42 -22.03
N VAL A 739 14.64 0.47 -21.37
CA VAL A 739 15.58 1.60 -21.56
C VAL A 739 16.23 1.43 -22.94
N VAL A 740 15.91 2.33 -23.87
CA VAL A 740 16.55 2.39 -25.19
C VAL A 740 17.70 3.39 -25.12
N ASN A 741 18.92 2.96 -25.44
CA ASN A 741 20.03 3.88 -25.67
C ASN A 741 19.89 4.41 -27.10
N THR A 742 19.80 5.74 -27.25
CA THR A 742 19.51 6.36 -28.55
C THR A 742 20.64 7.29 -28.98
N GLN A 743 20.69 7.60 -30.26
CA GLN A 743 21.64 8.53 -30.86
C GLN A 743 20.90 9.45 -31.82
N MET A 744 21.29 10.74 -31.87
CA MET A 744 20.53 11.78 -32.57
C MET A 744 21.42 12.62 -33.50
N ALA A 745 20.89 12.99 -34.67
CA ALA A 745 21.53 13.92 -35.60
C ALA A 745 20.53 14.91 -36.20
N VAL A 746 20.98 16.15 -36.44
CA VAL A 746 20.21 17.23 -37.04
C VAL A 746 20.82 17.61 -38.39
N TRP A 747 19.99 17.67 -39.42
CA TRP A 747 20.38 17.84 -40.81
C TRP A 747 19.67 19.03 -41.46
N ASP A 748 20.40 19.80 -42.25
CA ASP A 748 19.85 20.68 -43.28
C ASP A 748 19.72 19.88 -44.58
N VAL A 749 18.55 19.94 -45.21
CA VAL A 749 18.15 19.02 -46.29
C VAL A 749 17.44 19.78 -47.39
N ASP A 750 18.03 19.79 -48.59
CA ASP A 750 17.36 20.33 -49.78
C ASP A 750 16.35 19.35 -50.39
N ASP A 751 16.73 18.08 -50.59
CA ASP A 751 15.87 17.04 -51.17
C ASP A 751 15.94 15.75 -50.33
N CYS A 752 14.84 15.41 -49.66
CA CYS A 752 14.76 14.24 -48.79
C CYS A 752 14.96 12.90 -49.53
N LEU A 753 14.86 12.87 -50.86
CA LEU A 753 15.10 11.69 -51.68
C LEU A 753 16.59 11.51 -52.07
N SER A 754 17.44 12.49 -51.79
CA SER A 754 18.84 12.53 -52.24
C SER A 754 19.79 12.79 -51.08
N TYR A 755 20.34 11.71 -50.50
CA TYR A 755 21.24 11.78 -49.35
C TYR A 755 22.49 12.67 -49.55
N ASP A 756 22.92 12.93 -50.78
CA ASP A 756 24.02 13.87 -51.08
C ASP A 756 23.70 15.34 -50.71
N THR A 757 22.43 15.69 -50.46
CA THR A 757 22.00 17.05 -50.08
C THR A 757 21.86 17.25 -48.58
N TYR A 758 22.20 16.24 -47.77
CA TYR A 758 22.09 16.31 -46.32
C TYR A 758 23.38 16.90 -45.75
N HIS A 759 23.24 18.00 -45.05
CA HIS A 759 24.33 18.71 -44.42
C HIS A 759 24.17 18.64 -42.91
N LEU A 760 25.13 18.01 -42.23
CA LEU A 760 25.08 17.83 -40.78
C LEU A 760 25.19 19.19 -40.08
N ILE A 761 24.25 19.46 -39.16
CA ILE A 761 24.23 20.65 -38.32
C ILE A 761 24.77 20.34 -36.92
N GLY A 762 24.40 19.18 -36.37
CA GLY A 762 24.93 18.68 -35.10
C GLY A 762 24.44 17.26 -34.83
N ALA A 763 25.20 16.49 -34.07
CA ALA A 763 24.83 15.14 -33.66
C ALA A 763 25.38 14.81 -32.28
N ASN A 764 24.66 14.02 -31.50
CA ASN A 764 25.11 13.58 -30.18
C ASN A 764 24.56 12.17 -29.91
N ASP A 765 25.28 11.44 -29.07
CA ASP A 765 24.94 10.08 -28.63
C ASP A 765 24.70 10.10 -27.12
N ASP A 766 25.71 10.52 -26.37
CA ASP A 766 25.62 10.68 -24.92
C ASP A 766 25.69 12.15 -24.52
N SER A 767 24.76 12.60 -23.69
CA SER A 767 24.80 13.92 -23.04
C SER A 767 25.72 13.97 -21.80
N GLY A 768 26.19 12.82 -21.29
CA GLY A 768 27.01 12.72 -20.09
C GLY A 768 26.27 13.21 -18.83
N ASN A 769 26.89 14.05 -17.98
CA ASN A 769 26.21 14.58 -16.78
C ASN A 769 25.18 15.70 -17.08
N HIS A 770 24.86 15.95 -18.35
CA HIS A 770 24.06 17.09 -18.79
C HIS A 770 22.68 16.72 -19.37
N GLY A 771 22.33 15.43 -19.46
CA GLY A 771 20.98 14.94 -19.76
C GLY A 771 20.24 14.35 -18.55
N ILE A 772 19.01 13.88 -18.79
CA ILE A 772 18.14 13.24 -17.77
C ILE A 772 18.76 11.88 -17.32
N PHE A 773 19.42 11.18 -18.25
CA PHE A 773 20.35 10.09 -18.02
C PHE A 773 21.60 10.30 -18.87
N GLY A 774 22.78 9.88 -18.39
CA GLY A 774 24.04 10.16 -19.09
C GLY A 774 24.34 9.34 -20.34
N ALA A 775 23.35 8.55 -20.79
CA ALA A 775 23.38 7.73 -22.00
C ALA A 775 22.31 8.14 -23.03
N ASP A 776 21.62 9.28 -22.84
CA ASP A 776 20.68 9.80 -23.83
C ASP A 776 21.30 11.01 -24.58
N PRO A 777 20.98 11.21 -25.86
CA PRO A 777 21.55 12.28 -26.68
C PRO A 777 20.88 13.62 -26.39
N ALA A 778 21.71 14.64 -26.24
CA ALA A 778 21.30 16.03 -26.12
C ALA A 778 22.18 16.94 -26.97
N LEU A 779 21.56 17.84 -27.71
CA LEU A 779 22.24 18.94 -28.40
C LEU A 779 21.86 20.23 -27.70
N HIS A 780 22.74 20.72 -26.82
CA HIS A 780 22.51 21.95 -26.07
C HIS A 780 22.90 23.19 -26.90
N ASP A 781 21.99 24.17 -26.97
CA ASP A 781 22.24 25.46 -27.62
C ASP A 781 22.76 25.33 -29.08
N LEU A 782 22.22 24.38 -29.85
CA LEU A 782 22.53 24.20 -31.27
C LEU A 782 22.17 25.48 -32.05
N GLY A 783 23.20 26.25 -32.40
CA GLY A 783 23.07 27.53 -33.10
C GLY A 783 23.43 27.46 -34.58
N GLY A 784 23.32 28.60 -35.26
CA GLY A 784 23.60 28.70 -36.70
C GLY A 784 22.42 28.30 -37.59
N LEU A 785 21.24 28.10 -37.00
CA LEU A 785 20.02 27.80 -37.74
C LEU A 785 19.46 29.06 -38.40
N VAL A 786 19.02 28.93 -39.66
CA VAL A 786 18.36 30.03 -40.38
C VAL A 786 16.91 30.14 -39.89
N PRO A 787 16.49 31.27 -39.29
CA PRO A 787 15.14 31.43 -38.78
C PRO A 787 14.06 31.11 -39.83
N GLY A 788 13.10 30.26 -39.47
CA GLY A 788 12.02 29.83 -40.35
C GLY A 788 12.39 28.75 -41.37
N ALA A 789 13.64 28.31 -41.43
CA ALA A 789 14.02 27.12 -42.20
C ALA A 789 13.62 25.83 -41.47
N THR A 790 13.40 24.75 -42.23
CA THR A 790 13.05 23.43 -41.69
C THR A 790 14.30 22.55 -41.60
N TYR A 791 14.50 21.93 -40.44
CA TYR A 791 15.61 21.01 -40.20
C TYR A 791 15.05 19.61 -39.90
N TYR A 792 15.80 18.59 -40.28
CA TYR A 792 15.46 17.18 -40.07
C TYR A 792 16.21 16.63 -38.87
N ILE A 793 15.54 15.81 -38.08
CA ILE A 793 16.09 15.10 -36.93
C ILE A 793 16.05 13.62 -37.26
N GLN A 794 17.20 12.97 -37.18
CA GLN A 794 17.37 11.53 -37.28
C GLN A 794 17.60 10.99 -35.87
N ILE A 795 16.78 10.02 -35.46
CA ILE A 795 16.93 9.30 -34.18
C ILE A 795 17.17 7.84 -34.51
N ASP A 796 18.21 7.26 -33.94
CA ASP A 796 18.61 5.87 -34.11
C ASP A 796 18.93 5.26 -32.73
N GLY A 797 19.11 3.93 -32.66
CA GLY A 797 19.47 3.25 -31.42
C GLY A 797 20.95 2.87 -31.40
N TYR A 798 21.66 3.11 -30.30
CA TYR A 798 23.06 2.68 -30.15
C TYR A 798 23.17 1.16 -30.25
N GLN A 799 24.09 0.67 -31.09
CA GLN A 799 24.28 -0.74 -31.45
C GLN A 799 23.01 -1.45 -31.97
N GLY A 800 22.10 -0.68 -32.57
CA GLY A 800 20.83 -1.17 -33.07
C GLY A 800 19.81 -1.44 -31.97
N ASP A 801 19.99 -0.83 -30.79
CA ASP A 801 19.01 -0.87 -29.72
C ASP A 801 17.63 -0.42 -30.23
N THR A 802 16.58 -1.05 -29.71
CA THR A 802 15.20 -0.75 -30.11
C THR A 802 14.33 -0.54 -28.89
N GLY A 803 13.46 0.45 -28.94
CA GLY A 803 12.51 0.72 -27.86
C GLY A 803 11.62 1.91 -28.18
N ILE A 804 11.06 2.52 -27.14
CA ILE A 804 10.22 3.72 -27.22
C ILE A 804 10.94 4.83 -26.45
N GLY A 805 10.91 6.05 -26.98
CA GLY A 805 11.45 7.23 -26.31
C GLY A 805 10.67 8.50 -26.66
N THR A 806 11.15 9.63 -26.15
CA THR A 806 10.53 10.94 -26.32
C THR A 806 11.55 11.93 -26.89
N LEU A 807 11.15 12.66 -27.93
CA LEU A 807 11.85 13.80 -28.50
C LEU A 807 11.26 15.10 -27.94
N VAL A 808 12.12 16.00 -27.46
CA VAL A 808 11.78 17.34 -27.00
C VAL A 808 12.67 18.36 -27.70
N ILE A 809 12.06 19.47 -28.16
CA ILE A 809 12.75 20.57 -28.84
C ILE A 809 12.39 21.89 -28.15
N GLU A 810 13.39 22.56 -27.60
CA GLU A 810 13.23 23.82 -26.88
C GLU A 810 13.90 24.97 -27.62
N ALA A 811 13.20 26.09 -27.81
CA ALA A 811 13.78 27.29 -28.38
C ALA A 811 14.50 28.11 -27.31
N LYS A 812 15.75 28.50 -27.56
CA LYS A 812 16.42 29.50 -26.72
C LYS A 812 15.87 30.89 -27.07
N PRO A 813 15.49 31.73 -26.09
CA PRO A 813 15.15 33.13 -26.37
C PRO A 813 16.34 33.83 -27.05
N ALA A 814 16.09 34.63 -28.09
CA ALA A 814 17.16 35.41 -28.72
C ALA A 814 17.74 36.40 -27.68
N THR A 815 19.05 36.34 -27.43
CA THR A 815 19.72 37.33 -26.56
C THR A 815 19.86 38.66 -27.32
N CYS A 816 19.37 39.76 -26.74
CA CYS A 816 19.54 41.11 -27.29
C CYS A 816 20.99 41.55 -27.12
N ALA A 817 21.79 41.56 -28.20
CA ALA A 817 23.14 42.13 -28.17
C ALA A 817 23.14 43.61 -27.74
N CYS A 818 22.00 44.28 -27.94
CA CYS A 818 21.69 45.62 -27.49
C CYS A 818 21.45 45.77 -25.98
N ASP A 819 21.14 44.68 -25.27
CA ASP A 819 21.06 44.62 -23.81
C ASP A 819 22.50 44.48 -23.29
N TRP A 820 23.22 45.60 -23.38
CA TRP A 820 24.66 45.66 -23.16
C TRP A 820 25.05 45.29 -21.73
N ASN A 821 24.14 45.48 -20.77
CA ASN A 821 24.37 45.12 -19.38
C ASN A 821 23.84 43.71 -19.02
N ALA A 822 23.13 43.05 -19.95
CA ALA A 822 22.53 41.73 -19.83
C ALA A 822 21.52 41.58 -18.69
N ASP A 823 20.76 42.63 -18.37
CA ASP A 823 19.72 42.64 -17.32
C ASP A 823 18.35 42.14 -17.81
N GLY A 824 18.24 41.79 -19.09
CA GLY A 824 17.03 41.31 -19.75
C GLY A 824 16.09 42.43 -20.20
N SER A 825 16.47 43.71 -20.07
CA SER A 825 15.63 44.86 -20.39
C SER A 825 16.37 45.92 -21.20
N LEU A 826 16.11 46.00 -22.52
CA LEU A 826 16.67 47.04 -23.36
C LEU A 826 16.18 48.45 -22.98
N ASN A 827 17.01 49.22 -22.27
CA ASN A 827 16.65 50.53 -21.76
C ASN A 827 17.84 51.51 -21.71
N SER A 828 17.64 52.72 -21.19
CA SER A 828 18.70 53.73 -21.13
C SER A 828 19.98 53.26 -20.41
N GLN A 829 19.86 52.29 -19.51
CA GLN A 829 20.99 51.70 -18.79
C GLN A 829 21.96 50.99 -19.73
N ASP A 830 21.47 50.31 -20.77
CA ASP A 830 22.30 49.67 -21.81
C ASP A 830 23.01 50.69 -22.67
N PHE A 831 22.29 51.74 -23.08
CA PHE A 831 22.88 52.85 -23.82
C PHE A 831 24.04 53.48 -23.04
N PHE A 832 23.85 53.77 -21.76
CA PHE A 832 24.92 54.36 -20.94
C PHE A 832 26.05 53.38 -20.68
N SER A 833 25.75 52.09 -20.49
CA SER A 833 26.77 51.06 -20.29
C SER A 833 27.62 50.86 -21.56
N PHE A 834 27.00 50.86 -22.73
CA PHE A 834 27.68 50.80 -24.02
C PHE A 834 28.56 52.03 -24.25
N VAL A 835 28.05 53.24 -24.00
CA VAL A 835 28.84 54.48 -24.13
C VAL A 835 30.05 54.49 -23.19
N VAL A 836 29.91 53.95 -21.97
CA VAL A 836 31.04 53.78 -21.04
C VAL A 836 32.08 52.83 -21.60
N SER A 837 31.67 51.65 -22.08
CA SER A 837 32.58 50.69 -22.74
C SER A 837 33.23 51.29 -24.00
N PHE A 838 32.50 52.11 -24.75
CA PHE A 838 32.97 52.75 -25.98
C PHE A 838 34.15 53.70 -25.71
N PHE A 839 34.01 54.57 -24.71
CA PHE A 839 35.11 55.46 -24.30
C PHE A 839 36.25 54.74 -23.57
N ALA A 840 36.01 53.53 -23.07
CA ALA A 840 37.03 52.66 -22.51
C ALA A 840 37.77 51.81 -23.56
N GLY A 841 37.35 51.85 -24.84
CA GLY A 841 37.90 51.00 -25.91
C GLY A 841 37.53 49.51 -25.76
N GLN A 842 36.36 49.23 -25.19
CA GLN A 842 35.85 47.89 -24.88
C GLN A 842 34.44 47.66 -25.47
N ALA A 843 34.05 48.41 -26.51
CA ALA A 843 32.75 48.30 -27.15
C ALA A 843 32.89 47.91 -28.62
N ASP A 844 33.49 46.75 -28.84
CA ASP A 844 33.51 46.05 -30.12
C ASP A 844 32.16 45.31 -30.27
N PHE A 845 31.18 45.97 -30.89
CA PHE A 845 29.79 45.50 -31.01
C PHE A 845 29.62 44.54 -32.19
N ASN A 846 30.39 44.74 -33.27
CA ASN A 846 30.36 43.89 -34.46
C ASN A 846 31.42 42.77 -34.45
N ALA A 847 32.22 42.70 -33.38
CA ALA A 847 33.27 41.72 -33.14
C ALA A 847 34.41 41.75 -34.17
N ASP A 848 34.74 42.92 -34.72
CA ASP A 848 35.83 43.10 -35.69
C ASP A 848 37.22 43.27 -35.05
N GLY A 849 37.28 43.30 -33.72
CA GLY A 849 38.50 43.41 -32.92
C GLY A 849 38.91 44.85 -32.60
N GLU A 850 38.15 45.86 -33.04
CA GLU A 850 38.36 47.26 -32.71
C GLU A 850 37.10 47.91 -32.10
N THR A 851 37.27 48.94 -31.27
CA THR A 851 36.14 49.82 -30.88
C THR A 851 36.16 51.04 -31.78
N SER A 852 35.21 51.11 -32.71
CA SER A 852 35.18 52.09 -33.79
C SER A 852 33.83 52.82 -33.89
N SER A 853 33.75 53.90 -34.67
CA SER A 853 32.46 54.54 -34.92
C SER A 853 31.42 53.60 -35.54
N GLN A 854 31.86 52.51 -36.19
CA GLN A 854 30.95 51.52 -36.77
C GLN A 854 30.19 50.77 -35.67
N ASP A 855 30.86 50.35 -34.60
CA ASP A 855 30.25 49.71 -33.43
C ASP A 855 29.19 50.60 -32.77
N PHE A 856 29.48 51.90 -32.71
CA PHE A 856 28.54 52.87 -32.17
C PHE A 856 27.26 52.96 -33.01
N PHE A 857 27.39 52.96 -34.34
CA PHE A 857 26.22 52.98 -35.23
C PHE A 857 25.47 51.65 -35.23
N ASP A 858 26.18 50.52 -35.18
CA ASP A 858 25.57 49.19 -35.15
C ASP A 858 24.79 48.96 -33.85
N PHE A 859 25.35 49.39 -32.70
CA PHE A 859 24.65 49.41 -31.42
C PHE A 859 23.40 50.30 -31.47
N LEU A 860 23.49 51.51 -32.02
CA LEU A 860 22.35 52.42 -32.11
C LEU A 860 21.21 51.87 -32.97
N VAL A 861 21.55 51.20 -34.07
CA VAL A 861 20.57 50.51 -34.92
C VAL A 861 19.87 49.44 -34.09
N CYS A 862 20.62 48.59 -33.38
CA CYS A 862 20.07 47.55 -32.52
C CYS A 862 19.19 48.12 -31.37
N PHE A 863 19.66 49.19 -30.72
CA PHE A 863 19.00 49.85 -29.59
C PHE A 863 17.65 50.50 -29.96
N PHE A 864 17.57 51.15 -31.13
CA PHE A 864 16.37 51.89 -31.55
C PHE A 864 15.37 51.08 -32.40
N THR A 865 15.77 49.93 -32.93
CA THR A 865 14.85 49.09 -33.72
C THR A 865 14.06 48.09 -32.87
N LEU A 866 14.36 47.99 -31.57
CA LEU A 866 13.92 46.94 -30.63
C LEU A 866 14.41 45.55 -31.06
N CYS A 867 14.73 44.71 -30.09
CA CYS A 867 15.20 43.36 -30.39
C CYS A 867 14.14 42.55 -31.18
N PRO A 868 14.49 41.90 -32.31
CA PRO A 868 13.54 41.07 -33.07
C PRO A 868 12.98 39.85 -32.33
#